data_AF-B9XSH4-F1
#
_entry.id   AF-B9XSH4-F1
#
_cell.length_a   1.000
_cell.length_b   1.000
_cell.length_c   1.000
_cell.angle_alpha   90.00
_cell.angle_beta   90.00
_cell.angle_gamma   90.00
#
_symmetry.space_group_name_H-M   'P 1'
#
loop_
_entity.id
_entity.type
_entity.pdbx_description
1 polymer ?
#
loop_
_entity_poly.entity_id
_entity_poly.type
_entity_poly.pdbx_seq_one_letter_code
_entity_poly.pdbx_strand_id
1 'polypeptide(L)'
;MKSRKQETTMPRKLLWLAGIMVALLGMAGHPQRASATTAMIFCNGDMGSASGLTTSQINGLRASGFTTMVLFTMSVQTNGDFTFSDGSTVCSGGVYVGPSNWASLINQCRAAQTSINRIEMCIAQWGDTSFRNIKNRIAADGTGSGTVLYRNLQALKSALGIDAIDYDDETIYDASSAISFGQMCGAVGMKVSLCPYTNPGYWQAVKAGLGSTCDQVYLQCYDGGAGNNPTTWNSYFGGLKVIPGYWDYERDSTFLNNMQAWKSAGGNGGFLWPSCTGCNPPADSNEMTQYAHQILNTFNPVVNPVTAADVVGSQVTFSAAFVGSNLTYQWQMIRGGATNNIPGATNTTLTLSNLQLTNTASYQLQASNAAGIVTSTSGSLTVSSVPAAVNNVITSYAAQTGLGFGFSLTPSWTVAPGSLIYGQFPSSTNGDFDLEPNWGDRNVNSLTSGDGLRITPGGNPITTSTNYVTCGNGGSPAAGASVIYTLTGSAGGCNLTNITVYGGWRDGGRDQQAYTVYYSKTTAPATFILLGSVNYNPANAANVPSATRAILRAANGWLATNVAAVKFDFTSPASENGFCGYANIGLFGIPLGPVVVMNTLPVTAADVVGSQVAFTAAFTAASPPAYQWRVISGGTTNDIPGATNTTLALTNLQLTNTAAYQLQASNAYGVALSSPGSLTVSSMPAAVNNVVTSMAAQTGLGNGTAFTPTWTFTTNDNLIAGQLPSNTSGNFSMEVPGRSVNSLTVGGSDSLTQIAASVGYTTSTNYVTCGNGGGAGSSVTYTLTGSASGFNLTNIMVYGGWVDAGRDQQAYTVYYSTMAAPTTFYLLGSVNYNPSNPANVQSATRATLRPSTGALATNVAAVKFDLSNPASENGFCGYSQIALFGTPTQVVVPPATNPTNLSFEVSANSLLINWSSDHTGWRLQCQTNNLDVGIGTNWFDVAGSTITNQMSLPLNPGNGSVFYRLLYP
;
A
#
# COMPACT_ATOMS: atom_id res chain seq x y z
N MET A 1 -22.33 -71.85 -60.25
CA MET A 1 -21.40 -72.48 -59.27
C MET A 1 -21.27 -71.53 -58.09
N LYS A 2 -22.09 -71.68 -57.04
CA LYS A 2 -21.75 -72.28 -55.74
C LYS A 2 -20.41 -71.77 -55.16
N SER A 3 -20.48 -70.86 -54.19
CA SER A 3 -19.54 -70.89 -53.05
C SER A 3 -20.35 -71.23 -51.78
N ARG A 4 -19.84 -72.23 -51.07
CA ARG A 4 -20.46 -72.91 -49.92
C ARG A 4 -20.10 -72.17 -48.64
N LYS A 5 -21.09 -72.12 -47.75
CA LYS A 5 -20.97 -71.90 -46.30
C LYS A 5 -19.93 -72.83 -45.67
N GLN A 6 -19.20 -72.30 -44.69
CA GLN A 6 -18.60 -73.08 -43.61
C GLN A 6 -18.97 -72.40 -42.29
N GLU A 7 -19.57 -73.18 -41.41
CA GLU A 7 -20.03 -72.81 -40.07
C GLU A 7 -18.84 -72.64 -39.11
N THR A 8 -18.96 -71.70 -38.17
CA THR A 8 -18.21 -71.72 -36.91
C THR A 8 -19.17 -71.61 -35.73
N THR A 9 -19.13 -72.66 -34.92
CA THR A 9 -19.74 -72.84 -33.59
C THR A 9 -19.30 -71.77 -32.58
N MET A 10 -20.25 -71.17 -31.86
CA MET A 10 -19.99 -70.41 -30.62
C MET A 10 -20.13 -71.30 -29.37
N PRO A 11 -19.29 -71.13 -28.33
CA PRO A 11 -19.32 -71.98 -27.14
C PRO A 11 -20.31 -71.50 -26.06
N ARG A 12 -20.83 -72.50 -25.33
CA ARG A 12 -21.85 -72.51 -24.24
C ARG A 12 -21.57 -71.65 -22.98
N LYS A 13 -20.86 -70.52 -23.05
CA LYS A 13 -20.66 -69.61 -21.90
C LYS A 13 -21.58 -68.39 -21.85
N LEU A 14 -22.46 -68.20 -22.84
CA LEU A 14 -23.39 -67.06 -22.89
C LEU A 14 -24.75 -67.30 -22.20
N LEU A 15 -25.08 -68.53 -21.84
CA LEU A 15 -26.41 -68.90 -21.29
C LEU A 15 -26.50 -68.88 -19.75
N TRP A 16 -25.38 -68.68 -19.04
CA TRP A 16 -25.35 -68.57 -17.57
C TRP A 16 -25.20 -67.13 -17.05
N LEU A 17 -25.00 -66.14 -17.93
CA LEU A 17 -24.93 -64.71 -17.57
C LEU A 17 -26.25 -63.95 -17.80
N ALA A 18 -27.17 -64.50 -18.60
CA ALA A 18 -28.48 -63.87 -18.85
C ALA A 18 -29.50 -64.08 -17.71
N GLY A 19 -29.30 -65.09 -16.84
CA GLY A 19 -30.22 -65.40 -15.74
C GLY A 19 -29.99 -64.63 -14.44
N ILE A 20 -28.79 -64.05 -14.23
CA ILE A 20 -28.45 -63.30 -13.01
C ILE A 20 -28.72 -61.79 -13.20
N MET A 21 -28.82 -61.29 -14.43
CA MET A 21 -29.16 -59.90 -14.72
C MET A 21 -30.64 -59.56 -14.44
N VAL A 22 -31.56 -60.52 -14.44
CA VAL A 22 -33.00 -60.24 -14.25
C VAL A 22 -33.42 -60.28 -12.77
N ALA A 23 -32.63 -60.91 -11.88
CA ALA A 23 -32.95 -60.99 -10.45
C ALA A 23 -32.32 -59.86 -9.59
N LEU A 24 -31.35 -59.11 -10.12
CA LEU A 24 -30.73 -57.94 -9.44
C LEU A 24 -31.37 -56.59 -9.85
N LEU A 25 -32.22 -56.58 -10.87
CA LEU A 25 -32.97 -55.40 -11.33
C LEU A 25 -34.29 -55.17 -10.57
N GLY A 26 -34.63 -56.03 -9.59
CA GLY A 26 -35.88 -55.96 -8.81
C GLY A 26 -35.76 -55.49 -7.36
N MET A 27 -34.56 -55.13 -6.87
CA MET A 27 -34.36 -54.66 -5.47
C MET A 27 -33.46 -53.42 -5.35
N ALA A 28 -33.22 -52.69 -6.44
CA ALA A 28 -32.82 -51.30 -6.32
C ALA A 28 -34.11 -50.49 -6.17
N GLY A 29 -34.50 -50.17 -4.93
CA GLY A 29 -35.42 -49.06 -4.73
C GLY A 29 -34.85 -47.89 -5.53
N HIS A 30 -35.61 -47.39 -6.51
CA HIS A 30 -35.24 -46.18 -7.22
C HIS A 30 -34.87 -45.16 -6.16
N PRO A 31 -33.63 -44.64 -6.11
CA PRO A 31 -33.34 -43.53 -5.22
C PRO A 31 -34.35 -42.46 -5.60
N GLN A 32 -35.24 -42.09 -4.67
CA GLN A 32 -36.18 -41.00 -4.89
C GLN A 32 -35.31 -39.80 -5.25
N ARG A 33 -35.37 -39.37 -6.52
CA ARG A 33 -34.80 -38.08 -6.90
C ARG A 33 -35.53 -37.05 -6.03
N ALA A 34 -34.77 -36.22 -5.33
CA ALA A 34 -35.34 -35.06 -4.65
C ALA A 34 -36.23 -34.27 -5.64
N SER A 35 -37.37 -33.75 -5.18
CA SER A 35 -38.26 -32.94 -6.01
C SER A 35 -37.46 -31.77 -6.61
N ALA A 36 -37.53 -31.59 -7.93
CA ALA A 36 -36.83 -30.51 -8.62
C ALA A 36 -37.32 -29.14 -8.11
N THR A 37 -36.41 -28.17 -7.97
CA THR A 37 -36.75 -26.79 -7.65
C THR A 37 -37.80 -26.26 -8.61
N THR A 38 -38.86 -25.66 -8.08
CA THR A 38 -39.89 -25.03 -8.91
C THR A 38 -39.62 -23.53 -9.04
N ALA A 39 -39.35 -23.08 -10.26
CA ALA A 39 -39.50 -21.68 -10.65
C ALA A 39 -40.84 -21.56 -11.37
N MET A 40 -41.79 -20.85 -10.77
CA MET A 40 -43.16 -20.75 -11.25
C MET A 40 -43.55 -19.30 -11.52
N ILE A 41 -44.40 -19.09 -12.53
CA ILE A 41 -44.92 -17.77 -12.90
C ILE A 41 -46.44 -17.84 -13.14
N PHE A 42 -47.18 -16.91 -12.54
CA PHE A 42 -48.62 -16.78 -12.77
C PHE A 42 -48.89 -15.88 -13.97
N CYS A 43 -49.48 -16.39 -15.04
CA CYS A 43 -49.85 -15.57 -16.18
C CYS A 43 -51.22 -14.92 -15.92
N ASN A 44 -51.26 -13.59 -15.73
CA ASN A 44 -52.52 -12.87 -15.54
C ASN A 44 -53.33 -12.80 -16.86
N GLY A 45 -54.66 -12.90 -16.72
CA GLY A 45 -55.60 -13.32 -17.73
C GLY A 45 -56.29 -12.22 -18.53
N ASP A 46 -55.63 -11.78 -19.60
CA ASP A 46 -56.32 -11.56 -20.89
C ASP A 46 -56.37 -12.84 -21.74
N MET A 47 -56.07 -13.99 -21.11
CA MET A 47 -56.09 -15.28 -21.78
C MET A 47 -57.48 -15.62 -22.33
N GLY A 48 -58.58 -15.10 -21.75
CA GLY A 48 -59.96 -15.30 -22.20
C GLY A 48 -60.35 -14.68 -23.57
N SER A 49 -59.57 -13.74 -24.10
CA SER A 49 -59.83 -13.17 -25.43
C SER A 49 -59.14 -13.95 -26.55
N ALA A 50 -59.60 -13.81 -27.80
CA ALA A 50 -58.96 -14.40 -28.99
C ALA A 50 -57.47 -14.01 -29.17
N SER A 51 -57.00 -13.01 -28.42
CA SER A 51 -55.65 -12.43 -28.39
C SER A 51 -54.68 -13.09 -27.41
N GLY A 52 -55.07 -14.17 -26.71
CA GLY A 52 -54.27 -14.80 -25.64
C GLY A 52 -52.81 -15.13 -26.03
N LEU A 53 -51.88 -14.88 -25.09
CA LEU A 53 -50.40 -15.03 -25.17
C LEU A 53 -49.76 -14.59 -26.50
N THR A 54 -49.14 -13.41 -26.51
CA THR A 54 -48.37 -12.94 -27.67
C THR A 54 -47.16 -13.84 -27.96
N THR A 55 -46.73 -13.90 -29.21
CA THR A 55 -45.49 -14.60 -29.62
C THR A 55 -44.27 -14.15 -28.80
N SER A 56 -44.22 -12.86 -28.43
CA SER A 56 -43.14 -12.31 -27.60
C SER A 56 -43.14 -12.91 -26.19
N GLN A 57 -44.31 -13.01 -25.54
CA GLN A 57 -44.46 -13.60 -24.21
C GLN A 57 -44.12 -15.10 -24.22
N ILE A 58 -44.58 -15.84 -25.23
CA ILE A 58 -44.26 -17.26 -25.39
C ILE A 58 -42.74 -17.45 -25.55
N ASN A 59 -42.10 -16.64 -26.39
CA ASN A 59 -40.65 -16.71 -26.58
C ASN A 59 -39.88 -16.34 -25.30
N GLY A 60 -40.33 -15.30 -24.59
CA GLY A 60 -39.76 -14.90 -23.30
C GLY A 60 -39.88 -16.00 -22.25
N LEU A 61 -41.05 -16.59 -22.08
CA LEU A 61 -41.30 -17.72 -21.16
C LEU A 61 -40.42 -18.92 -21.50
N ARG A 62 -40.32 -19.29 -22.79
CA ARG A 62 -39.46 -20.40 -23.23
C ARG A 62 -37.97 -20.14 -22.96
N ALA A 63 -37.52 -18.90 -23.12
CA ALA A 63 -36.14 -18.49 -22.89
C ALA A 63 -35.79 -18.25 -21.41
N SER A 64 -36.79 -18.00 -20.57
CA SER A 64 -36.60 -17.50 -19.19
C SER A 64 -35.94 -18.49 -18.22
N GLY A 65 -36.21 -19.78 -18.36
CA GLY A 65 -35.87 -20.79 -17.35
C GLY A 65 -36.99 -21.13 -16.37
N PHE A 66 -38.16 -20.46 -16.43
CA PHE A 66 -39.33 -20.91 -15.67
C PHE A 66 -39.70 -22.35 -16.01
N THR A 67 -40.05 -23.11 -14.98
CA THR A 67 -40.36 -24.55 -15.08
C THR A 67 -41.86 -24.82 -15.07
N THR A 68 -42.63 -23.95 -14.42
CA THR A 68 -44.06 -24.06 -14.24
C THR A 68 -44.74 -22.75 -14.60
N MET A 69 -45.86 -22.82 -15.31
CA MET A 69 -46.71 -21.68 -15.64
C MET A 69 -48.13 -21.97 -15.14
N VAL A 70 -48.74 -21.03 -14.42
CA VAL A 70 -50.15 -21.14 -14.00
C VAL A 70 -50.97 -20.09 -14.72
N LEU A 71 -52.02 -20.54 -15.40
CA LEU A 71 -52.92 -19.67 -16.13
C LEU A 71 -53.99 -19.14 -15.17
N PHE A 72 -54.03 -17.82 -14.93
CA PHE A 72 -54.93 -17.17 -13.99
C PHE A 72 -56.00 -16.32 -14.73
N THR A 73 -57.29 -16.37 -14.39
CA THR A 73 -57.99 -17.37 -13.55
C THR A 73 -59.31 -17.80 -14.18
N MET A 74 -59.69 -19.05 -13.91
CA MET A 74 -60.94 -19.67 -14.31
C MET A 74 -61.94 -19.64 -13.14
N SER A 75 -63.22 -19.39 -13.44
CA SER A 75 -64.32 -19.45 -12.48
C SER A 75 -65.28 -20.59 -12.80
N VAL A 76 -65.90 -21.16 -11.77
CA VAL A 76 -66.97 -22.16 -11.87
C VAL A 76 -68.30 -21.49 -11.62
N GLN A 77 -69.20 -21.57 -12.61
CA GLN A 77 -70.53 -20.96 -12.56
C GLN A 77 -71.54 -21.85 -11.83
N THR A 78 -72.71 -21.28 -11.50
CA THR A 78 -73.79 -21.98 -10.77
C THR A 78 -74.34 -23.20 -11.51
N ASN A 79 -74.26 -23.23 -12.84
CA ASN A 79 -74.62 -24.38 -13.68
C ASN A 79 -73.49 -25.42 -13.81
N GLY A 80 -72.30 -25.15 -13.25
CA GLY A 80 -71.12 -26.00 -13.34
C GLY A 80 -70.20 -25.73 -14.53
N ASP A 81 -70.52 -24.74 -15.37
CA ASP A 81 -69.67 -24.33 -16.49
C ASP A 81 -68.41 -23.64 -15.99
N PHE A 82 -67.34 -23.77 -16.76
CA PHE A 82 -66.08 -23.09 -16.51
C PHE A 82 -65.99 -21.86 -17.40
N THR A 83 -65.67 -20.72 -16.82
CA THR A 83 -65.51 -19.44 -17.53
C THR A 83 -64.17 -18.78 -17.19
N PHE A 84 -63.70 -17.84 -18.00
CA PHE A 84 -62.63 -16.92 -17.58
C PHE A 84 -63.16 -15.70 -16.84
N SER A 85 -62.24 -14.92 -16.27
CA SER A 85 -62.49 -13.63 -15.62
C SER A 85 -63.20 -12.61 -16.53
N ASP A 86 -63.06 -12.73 -17.85
CA ASP A 86 -63.76 -11.90 -18.85
C ASP A 86 -65.19 -12.38 -19.16
N GLY A 87 -65.63 -13.48 -18.54
CA GLY A 87 -66.95 -14.07 -18.72
C GLY A 87 -67.08 -15.03 -19.90
N SER A 88 -66.01 -15.25 -20.69
CA SER A 88 -66.00 -16.22 -21.77
C SER A 88 -66.13 -17.66 -21.25
N THR A 89 -66.90 -18.51 -21.92
CA THR A 89 -67.07 -19.91 -21.53
C THR A 89 -65.93 -20.77 -22.06
N VAL A 90 -65.35 -21.59 -21.19
CA VAL A 90 -64.23 -22.51 -21.47
C VAL A 90 -64.75 -23.92 -21.66
N CYS A 91 -65.58 -24.38 -20.74
CA CYS A 91 -66.21 -25.70 -20.80
C CYS A 91 -67.68 -25.60 -20.41
N SER A 92 -68.55 -26.20 -21.22
CA SER A 92 -69.97 -26.30 -20.92
C SER A 92 -70.48 -27.69 -21.30
N GLY A 93 -71.27 -28.29 -20.40
CA GLY A 93 -71.91 -29.59 -20.63
C GLY A 93 -70.97 -30.76 -20.96
N GLY A 94 -69.68 -30.67 -20.63
CA GLY A 94 -68.66 -31.66 -20.99
C GLY A 94 -67.96 -31.43 -22.33
N VAL A 95 -68.07 -30.23 -22.90
CA VAL A 95 -67.42 -29.86 -24.16
C VAL A 95 -66.53 -28.63 -23.92
N TYR A 96 -65.32 -28.65 -24.46
CA TYR A 96 -64.47 -27.46 -24.51
C TYR A 96 -64.99 -26.51 -25.59
N VAL A 97 -65.37 -25.31 -25.18
CA VAL A 97 -65.93 -24.25 -26.04
C VAL A 97 -65.10 -22.96 -25.99
N GLY A 98 -63.97 -22.98 -25.28
CA GLY A 98 -63.00 -21.89 -25.24
C GLY A 98 -62.32 -21.65 -26.60
N PRO A 99 -61.45 -20.63 -26.71
CA PRO A 99 -60.86 -20.24 -27.99
C PRO A 99 -60.04 -21.37 -28.63
N SER A 100 -60.15 -21.50 -29.96
CA SER A 100 -59.58 -22.63 -30.73
C SER A 100 -58.05 -22.60 -30.85
N ASN A 101 -57.42 -21.44 -30.65
CA ASN A 101 -55.96 -21.26 -30.72
C ASN A 101 -55.22 -21.66 -29.44
N TRP A 102 -55.91 -21.83 -28.31
CA TRP A 102 -55.28 -22.08 -27.00
C TRP A 102 -54.41 -23.33 -26.94
N ALA A 103 -54.88 -24.44 -27.50
CA ALA A 103 -54.09 -25.67 -27.55
C ALA A 103 -52.76 -25.46 -28.29
N SER A 104 -52.77 -24.64 -29.36
CA SER A 104 -51.54 -24.28 -30.09
C SER A 104 -50.60 -23.42 -29.23
N LEU A 105 -51.12 -22.41 -28.53
CA LEU A 105 -50.32 -21.52 -27.69
C LEU A 105 -49.66 -22.27 -26.52
N ILE A 106 -50.41 -23.13 -25.83
CA ILE A 106 -49.91 -23.98 -24.73
C ILE A 106 -48.83 -24.93 -25.26
N ASN A 107 -49.04 -25.53 -26.43
CA ASN A 107 -48.04 -26.40 -27.06
C ASN A 107 -46.77 -25.63 -27.45
N GLN A 108 -46.88 -24.37 -27.87
CA GLN A 108 -45.71 -23.53 -28.15
C GLN A 108 -44.90 -23.24 -26.88
N CYS A 109 -45.53 -22.98 -25.73
CA CYS A 109 -44.81 -22.81 -24.47
C CYS A 109 -43.98 -24.05 -24.07
N ARG A 110 -44.43 -25.25 -24.47
CA ARG A 110 -43.72 -26.53 -24.28
C ARG A 110 -42.75 -26.89 -25.39
N ALA A 111 -42.72 -26.16 -26.50
CA ALA A 111 -41.86 -26.49 -27.63
C ALA A 111 -40.39 -26.18 -27.30
N ALA A 112 -39.51 -27.18 -27.44
CA ALA A 112 -38.08 -27.01 -27.24
C ALA A 112 -37.51 -25.90 -28.15
N GLN A 113 -36.56 -25.08 -27.70
CA GLN A 113 -35.93 -25.04 -26.37
C GLN A 113 -36.83 -24.32 -25.35
N THR A 114 -37.15 -24.98 -24.22
CA THR A 114 -37.93 -24.44 -23.10
C THR A 114 -37.59 -25.20 -21.82
N SER A 115 -37.76 -24.57 -20.67
CA SER A 115 -37.70 -25.24 -19.34
C SER A 115 -39.09 -25.59 -18.79
N ILE A 116 -40.15 -25.08 -19.43
CA ILE A 116 -41.54 -25.30 -19.00
C ILE A 116 -41.91 -26.75 -19.23
N ASN A 117 -42.12 -27.46 -18.12
CA ASN A 117 -42.56 -28.86 -18.13
C ASN A 117 -43.93 -29.03 -17.46
N ARG A 118 -44.44 -27.99 -16.79
CA ARG A 118 -45.74 -27.98 -16.11
C ARG A 118 -46.57 -26.75 -16.46
N ILE A 119 -47.83 -26.95 -16.83
CA ILE A 119 -48.80 -25.87 -17.08
C ILE A 119 -50.08 -26.18 -16.32
N GLU A 120 -50.54 -25.23 -15.52
CA GLU A 120 -51.73 -25.39 -14.67
C GLU A 120 -52.82 -24.34 -15.00
N MET A 121 -54.04 -24.60 -14.54
CA MET A 121 -55.14 -23.63 -14.57
C MET A 121 -55.53 -23.27 -13.14
N CYS A 122 -55.45 -21.99 -12.78
CA CYS A 122 -55.95 -21.52 -11.49
C CYS A 122 -57.48 -21.41 -11.52
N ILE A 123 -58.11 -21.84 -10.44
CA ILE A 123 -59.53 -21.63 -10.18
C ILE A 123 -59.71 -20.70 -8.98
N ALA A 124 -60.64 -19.77 -9.16
CA ALA A 124 -61.02 -18.73 -8.20
C ALA A 124 -59.94 -17.64 -8.04
N GLN A 125 -60.29 -16.67 -7.20
CA GLN A 125 -59.50 -15.52 -6.79
C GLN A 125 -60.23 -14.84 -5.62
N TRP A 126 -59.64 -13.80 -5.04
CA TRP A 126 -60.33 -12.97 -4.06
C TRP A 126 -61.72 -12.52 -4.54
N GLY A 127 -62.75 -12.81 -3.75
CA GLY A 127 -64.14 -12.46 -4.03
C GLY A 127 -64.88 -13.36 -5.02
N ASP A 128 -64.23 -14.37 -5.60
CA ASP A 128 -64.83 -15.29 -6.56
C ASP A 128 -65.74 -16.34 -5.89
N THR A 129 -66.78 -16.78 -6.61
CA THR A 129 -67.83 -17.70 -6.09
C THR A 129 -67.61 -19.17 -6.44
N SER A 130 -66.50 -19.53 -7.11
CA SER A 130 -66.26 -20.87 -7.66
C SER A 130 -66.33 -21.95 -6.61
N PHE A 131 -65.64 -21.84 -5.47
CA PHE A 131 -65.67 -22.87 -4.44
C PHE A 131 -67.06 -23.02 -3.79
N ARG A 132 -67.89 -21.97 -3.83
CA ARG A 132 -69.31 -22.05 -3.41
C ARG A 132 -70.12 -22.84 -4.43
N ASN A 133 -69.92 -22.55 -5.70
CA ASN A 133 -70.61 -23.22 -6.80
C ASN A 133 -70.18 -24.69 -6.89
N ILE A 134 -68.89 -24.99 -6.73
CA ILE A 134 -68.35 -26.34 -6.63
C ILE A 134 -69.03 -27.10 -5.49
N LYS A 135 -69.08 -26.52 -4.28
CA LYS A 135 -69.78 -27.11 -3.13
C LYS A 135 -71.25 -27.41 -3.45
N ASN A 136 -71.96 -26.44 -4.01
CA ASN A 136 -73.38 -26.58 -4.34
C ASN A 136 -73.62 -27.63 -5.44
N ARG A 137 -72.76 -27.70 -6.46
CA ARG A 137 -72.84 -28.72 -7.52
C ARG A 137 -72.52 -30.11 -6.99
N ILE A 138 -71.51 -30.26 -6.13
CA ILE A 138 -71.20 -31.56 -5.51
C ILE A 138 -72.37 -32.03 -4.64
N ALA A 139 -73.01 -31.12 -3.89
CA ALA A 139 -74.20 -31.46 -3.11
C ALA A 139 -75.40 -31.84 -3.99
N ALA A 140 -75.55 -31.22 -5.18
CA ALA A 140 -76.66 -31.47 -6.09
C ALA A 140 -76.46 -32.73 -6.97
N ASP A 141 -75.25 -32.94 -7.48
CA ASP A 141 -74.97 -33.93 -8.53
C ASP A 141 -74.12 -35.12 -8.05
N GLY A 142 -73.44 -34.99 -6.91
CA GLY A 142 -72.36 -35.88 -6.50
C GLY A 142 -71.04 -35.62 -7.23
N THR A 143 -70.17 -36.64 -7.30
CA THR A 143 -68.78 -36.55 -7.82
C THR A 143 -68.48 -37.55 -8.95
N GLY A 144 -69.49 -38.29 -9.41
CA GLY A 144 -69.32 -39.33 -10.42
C GLY A 144 -68.94 -38.79 -11.80
N SER A 145 -68.47 -39.67 -12.69
CA SER A 145 -67.99 -39.29 -14.03
C SER A 145 -69.05 -38.67 -14.95
N GLY A 146 -70.34 -38.83 -14.63
CA GLY A 146 -71.46 -38.21 -15.36
C GLY A 146 -71.79 -36.78 -14.94
N THR A 147 -71.23 -36.29 -13.82
CA THR A 147 -71.52 -34.95 -13.29
C THR A 147 -70.95 -33.84 -14.18
N VAL A 148 -71.55 -32.65 -14.15
CA VAL A 148 -71.12 -31.53 -15.00
C VAL A 148 -69.68 -31.11 -14.70
N LEU A 149 -69.28 -31.07 -13.42
CA LEU A 149 -67.92 -30.74 -13.01
C LEU A 149 -66.90 -31.73 -13.55
N TYR A 150 -67.17 -33.04 -13.42
CA TYR A 150 -66.28 -34.07 -13.93
C TYR A 150 -66.12 -33.99 -15.45
N ARG A 151 -67.24 -33.90 -16.18
CA ARG A 151 -67.22 -33.84 -17.64
C ARG A 151 -66.51 -32.59 -18.16
N ASN A 152 -66.69 -31.44 -17.50
CA ASN A 152 -65.98 -30.20 -17.84
C ASN A 152 -64.47 -30.30 -17.56
N LEU A 153 -64.05 -30.91 -16.43
CA LEU A 153 -62.63 -31.19 -16.16
C LEU A 153 -62.01 -32.11 -17.23
N GLN A 154 -62.73 -33.15 -17.65
CA GLN A 154 -62.28 -34.06 -18.70
C GLN A 154 -62.13 -33.32 -20.04
N ALA A 155 -63.12 -32.50 -20.41
CA ALA A 155 -63.09 -31.70 -21.63
C ALA A 155 -61.90 -30.73 -21.66
N LEU A 156 -61.65 -30.04 -20.54
CA LEU A 156 -60.51 -29.13 -20.39
C LEU A 156 -59.17 -29.85 -20.57
N LYS A 157 -58.99 -30.98 -19.86
CA LYS A 157 -57.76 -31.79 -19.95
C LYS A 157 -57.53 -32.30 -21.37
N SER A 158 -58.57 -32.82 -22.02
CA SER A 158 -58.47 -33.35 -23.38
C SER A 158 -58.16 -32.27 -24.42
N ALA A 159 -58.72 -31.07 -24.26
CA ALA A 159 -58.53 -29.98 -25.22
C ALA A 159 -57.16 -29.28 -25.07
N LEU A 160 -56.72 -29.05 -23.84
CA LEU A 160 -55.58 -28.16 -23.56
C LEU A 160 -54.35 -28.89 -22.99
N GLY A 161 -54.50 -30.12 -22.50
CA GLY A 161 -53.38 -30.86 -21.92
C GLY A 161 -52.83 -30.26 -20.61
N ILE A 162 -53.64 -29.51 -19.86
CA ILE A 162 -53.27 -28.91 -18.56
C ILE A 162 -52.86 -29.99 -17.55
N ASP A 163 -51.79 -29.77 -16.79
CA ASP A 163 -51.23 -30.76 -15.85
C ASP A 163 -51.95 -30.75 -14.50
N ALA A 164 -52.36 -29.57 -14.02
CA ALA A 164 -52.96 -29.41 -12.70
C ALA A 164 -54.01 -28.30 -12.66
N ILE A 165 -54.87 -28.36 -11.65
CA ILE A 165 -55.74 -27.25 -11.25
C ILE A 165 -55.16 -26.64 -9.98
N ASP A 166 -54.85 -25.35 -10.02
CA ASP A 166 -54.42 -24.57 -8.85
C ASP A 166 -55.63 -24.01 -8.10
N TYR A 167 -55.62 -24.15 -6.78
CA TYR A 167 -56.73 -23.75 -5.91
C TYR A 167 -56.41 -22.44 -5.22
N ASP A 168 -57.07 -21.37 -5.63
CA ASP A 168 -57.02 -20.05 -5.00
C ASP A 168 -58.33 -19.76 -4.24
N ASP A 169 -58.72 -20.69 -3.35
CA ASP A 169 -59.91 -20.51 -2.50
C ASP A 169 -59.65 -19.51 -1.39
N GLU A 170 -60.06 -18.28 -1.64
CA GLU A 170 -59.95 -17.19 -0.67
C GLU A 170 -61.26 -16.83 0.03
N THR A 171 -62.36 -17.54 -0.26
CA THR A 171 -63.70 -17.13 0.17
C THR A 171 -64.48 -18.17 0.95
N ILE A 172 -64.43 -19.46 0.60
CA ILE A 172 -65.36 -20.46 1.12
C ILE A 172 -64.72 -21.37 2.16
N TYR A 173 -63.49 -21.84 1.92
CA TYR A 173 -62.74 -22.69 2.85
C TYR A 173 -63.50 -23.95 3.30
N ASP A 174 -64.26 -24.59 2.40
CA ASP A 174 -64.97 -25.86 2.68
C ASP A 174 -64.14 -27.08 2.24
N ALA A 175 -63.41 -27.67 3.18
CA ALA A 175 -62.43 -28.72 2.86
C ALA A 175 -63.09 -29.94 2.20
N SER A 176 -64.31 -30.30 2.59
CA SER A 176 -64.99 -31.49 2.06
C SER A 176 -65.24 -31.41 0.56
N SER A 177 -65.78 -30.27 0.10
CA SER A 177 -66.07 -30.03 -1.31
C SER A 177 -64.81 -29.81 -2.13
N ALA A 178 -63.80 -29.12 -1.59
CA ALA A 178 -62.50 -28.96 -2.23
C ALA A 178 -61.78 -30.32 -2.43
N ILE A 179 -61.80 -31.20 -1.42
CA ILE A 179 -61.23 -32.55 -1.54
C ILE A 179 -61.97 -33.37 -2.60
N SER A 180 -63.30 -33.37 -2.59
CA SER A 180 -64.10 -34.07 -3.60
C SER A 180 -63.85 -33.56 -5.02
N PHE A 181 -63.72 -32.24 -5.20
CA PHE A 181 -63.37 -31.65 -6.48
C PHE A 181 -61.96 -32.05 -6.95
N GLY A 182 -60.99 -32.07 -6.04
CA GLY A 182 -59.62 -32.47 -6.36
C GLY A 182 -59.49 -33.97 -6.65
N GLN A 183 -60.31 -34.81 -6.03
CA GLN A 183 -60.42 -36.23 -6.39
C GLN A 183 -60.95 -36.41 -7.81
N MET A 184 -61.90 -35.57 -8.26
CA MET A 184 -62.34 -35.56 -9.67
C MET A 184 -61.20 -35.13 -10.60
N CYS A 185 -60.40 -34.11 -10.23
CA CYS A 185 -59.20 -33.71 -10.98
C CYS A 185 -58.22 -34.87 -11.13
N GLY A 186 -57.94 -35.59 -10.04
CA GLY A 186 -57.10 -36.79 -10.03
C GLY A 186 -57.64 -37.90 -10.95
N ALA A 187 -58.96 -38.14 -10.91
CA ALA A 187 -59.62 -39.17 -11.71
C ALA A 187 -59.55 -38.90 -13.23
N VAL A 188 -59.52 -37.63 -13.66
CA VAL A 188 -59.32 -37.26 -15.07
C VAL A 188 -57.84 -37.13 -15.46
N GLY A 189 -56.92 -37.47 -14.57
CA GLY A 189 -55.47 -37.47 -14.83
C GLY A 189 -54.79 -36.11 -14.66
N MET A 190 -55.38 -35.20 -13.88
CA MET A 190 -54.75 -33.94 -13.48
C MET A 190 -54.25 -33.99 -12.03
N LYS A 191 -53.32 -33.11 -11.70
CA LYS A 191 -52.86 -32.83 -10.33
C LYS A 191 -53.63 -31.65 -9.73
N VAL A 192 -53.37 -31.39 -8.45
CA VAL A 192 -53.87 -30.21 -7.75
C VAL A 192 -52.71 -29.47 -7.09
N SER A 193 -52.70 -28.16 -7.22
CA SER A 193 -51.86 -27.22 -6.49
C SER A 193 -52.72 -26.39 -5.56
N LEU A 194 -52.15 -25.91 -4.46
CA LEU A 194 -52.84 -25.08 -3.47
C LEU A 194 -52.16 -23.73 -3.40
N CYS A 195 -52.91 -22.63 -3.34
CA CYS A 195 -52.38 -21.26 -3.27
C CYS A 195 -52.73 -20.54 -1.95
N PRO A 196 -52.30 -21.03 -0.77
CA PRO A 196 -52.72 -20.45 0.50
C PRO A 196 -52.09 -19.08 0.79
N TYR A 197 -52.89 -18.12 1.29
CA TYR A 197 -52.40 -16.95 2.03
C TYR A 197 -52.78 -16.96 3.52
N THR A 198 -53.81 -17.72 3.90
CA THR A 198 -54.32 -17.83 5.29
C THR A 198 -54.98 -19.20 5.53
N ASN A 199 -55.59 -19.38 6.71
CA ASN A 199 -56.40 -20.55 7.08
C ASN A 199 -55.65 -21.91 6.98
N PRO A 200 -54.55 -22.09 7.73
CA PRO A 200 -53.71 -23.28 7.63
C PRO A 200 -54.46 -24.60 7.92
N GLY A 201 -55.46 -24.58 8.81
CA GLY A 201 -56.27 -25.75 9.13
C GLY A 201 -57.07 -26.27 7.93
N TYR A 202 -57.64 -25.37 7.13
CA TYR A 202 -58.33 -25.74 5.89
C TYR A 202 -57.37 -26.39 4.89
N TRP A 203 -56.26 -25.72 4.58
CA TRP A 203 -55.30 -26.22 3.58
C TRP A 203 -54.62 -27.51 4.00
N GLN A 204 -54.36 -27.69 5.31
CA GLN A 204 -53.87 -28.94 5.87
C GLN A 204 -54.87 -30.07 5.64
N ALA A 205 -56.17 -29.83 5.90
CA ALA A 205 -57.21 -30.82 5.66
C ALA A 205 -57.33 -31.19 4.17
N VAL A 206 -57.30 -30.18 3.29
CA VAL A 206 -57.35 -30.39 1.82
C VAL A 206 -56.14 -31.21 1.34
N LYS A 207 -54.93 -30.83 1.74
CA LYS A 207 -53.71 -31.58 1.37
C LYS A 207 -53.74 -33.03 1.87
N ALA A 208 -54.21 -33.25 3.09
CA ALA A 208 -54.33 -34.58 3.67
C ALA A 208 -55.37 -35.43 2.91
N GLY A 209 -56.54 -34.87 2.59
CA GLY A 209 -57.60 -35.57 1.86
C GLY A 209 -57.27 -35.87 0.39
N LEU A 210 -56.45 -35.03 -0.24
CA LEU A 210 -56.01 -35.23 -1.62
C LEU A 210 -54.81 -36.17 -1.77
N GLY A 211 -54.06 -36.44 -0.69
CA GLY A 211 -52.89 -37.31 -0.75
C GLY A 211 -51.90 -36.89 -1.84
N SER A 212 -51.50 -37.82 -2.71
CA SER A 212 -50.56 -37.58 -3.82
C SER A 212 -51.16 -36.87 -5.03
N THR A 213 -52.47 -36.60 -5.04
CA THR A 213 -53.10 -35.78 -6.08
C THR A 213 -52.65 -34.32 -5.93
N CYS A 214 -52.48 -33.85 -4.69
CA CYS A 214 -51.87 -32.56 -4.42
C CYS A 214 -50.34 -32.68 -4.27
N ASP A 215 -49.61 -32.04 -5.19
CA ASP A 215 -48.16 -32.17 -5.31
C ASP A 215 -47.37 -30.85 -5.31
N GLN A 216 -48.05 -29.70 -5.29
CA GLN A 216 -47.42 -28.38 -5.10
C GLN A 216 -48.27 -27.48 -4.18
N VAL A 217 -47.61 -26.58 -3.44
CA VAL A 217 -48.25 -25.55 -2.62
C VAL A 217 -47.55 -24.21 -2.84
N TYR A 218 -48.24 -23.26 -3.46
CA TYR A 218 -47.81 -21.90 -3.73
C TYR A 218 -48.20 -20.99 -2.56
N LEU A 219 -47.29 -20.81 -1.61
CA LEU A 219 -47.56 -19.99 -0.43
C LEU A 219 -47.47 -18.50 -0.77
N GLN A 220 -48.58 -17.79 -0.67
CA GLN A 220 -48.58 -16.34 -0.86
C GLN A 220 -47.90 -15.65 0.33
N CYS A 221 -46.78 -14.97 0.09
CA CYS A 221 -45.99 -14.26 1.11
C CYS A 221 -46.05 -12.74 0.94
N TYR A 222 -47.16 -12.23 0.41
CA TYR A 222 -47.40 -10.83 0.11
C TYR A 222 -48.82 -10.43 0.49
N ASP A 223 -49.11 -9.12 0.53
CA ASP A 223 -50.41 -8.54 0.91
C ASP A 223 -51.00 -9.19 2.18
N GLY A 224 -52.20 -9.79 2.11
CA GLY A 224 -52.83 -10.48 3.24
C GLY A 224 -52.02 -11.67 3.80
N GLY A 225 -51.06 -12.18 3.03
CA GLY A 225 -50.11 -13.23 3.40
C GLY A 225 -48.69 -12.74 3.72
N ALA A 226 -48.41 -11.43 3.81
CA ALA A 226 -47.06 -10.88 3.98
C ALA A 226 -46.28 -11.44 5.21
N GLY A 227 -46.99 -11.92 6.23
CA GLY A 227 -46.39 -12.57 7.42
C GLY A 227 -46.07 -14.06 7.26
N ASN A 228 -46.38 -14.66 6.11
CA ASN A 228 -46.19 -16.09 5.88
C ASN A 228 -44.70 -16.45 5.73
N ASN A 229 -44.34 -17.61 6.27
CA ASN A 229 -42.97 -18.11 6.25
C ASN A 229 -42.93 -19.61 5.98
N PRO A 230 -42.07 -20.09 5.05
CA PRO A 230 -41.94 -21.52 4.75
C PRO A 230 -41.70 -22.42 5.96
N THR A 231 -40.98 -21.95 7.00
CA THR A 231 -40.67 -22.75 8.20
C THR A 231 -41.95 -23.25 8.87
N THR A 232 -42.90 -22.35 9.07
CA THR A 232 -44.19 -22.64 9.71
C THR A 232 -45.06 -23.49 8.79
N TRP A 233 -45.22 -23.06 7.54
CA TRP A 233 -46.16 -23.68 6.61
C TRP A 233 -45.75 -25.09 6.18
N ASN A 234 -44.45 -25.37 6.10
CA ASN A 234 -43.93 -26.71 5.82
C ASN A 234 -44.38 -27.78 6.84
N SER A 235 -44.78 -27.38 8.05
CA SER A 235 -45.27 -28.32 9.07
C SER A 235 -46.67 -28.86 8.78
N TYR A 236 -47.46 -28.17 7.95
CA TYR A 236 -48.86 -28.51 7.70
C TYR A 236 -49.06 -29.56 6.61
N PHE A 237 -48.10 -29.75 5.71
CA PHE A 237 -48.33 -30.48 4.44
C PHE A 237 -47.66 -31.85 4.35
N GLY A 238 -47.40 -32.51 5.49
CA GLY A 238 -46.98 -33.92 5.53
C GLY A 238 -45.68 -34.21 4.76
N GLY A 239 -44.75 -33.25 4.77
CA GLY A 239 -43.47 -33.35 4.07
C GLY A 239 -43.42 -32.68 2.70
N LEU A 240 -44.57 -32.28 2.11
CA LEU A 240 -44.58 -31.42 0.93
C LEU A 240 -44.11 -30.02 1.31
N LYS A 241 -43.08 -29.53 0.61
CA LYS A 241 -42.49 -28.22 0.87
C LYS A 241 -43.21 -27.14 0.07
N VAL A 242 -43.43 -26.00 0.71
CA VAL A 242 -44.05 -24.84 0.06
C VAL A 242 -43.10 -24.15 -0.91
N ILE A 243 -43.69 -23.49 -1.91
CA ILE A 243 -43.05 -22.64 -2.90
C ILE A 243 -43.57 -21.22 -2.61
N PRO A 244 -42.81 -20.38 -1.91
CA PRO A 244 -43.26 -19.04 -1.54
C PRO A 244 -43.28 -18.07 -2.72
N GLY A 245 -44.24 -17.14 -2.69
CA GLY A 245 -44.48 -16.17 -3.75
C GLY A 245 -44.11 -14.75 -3.38
N TYR A 246 -43.70 -14.01 -4.40
CA TYR A 246 -43.41 -12.59 -4.30
C TYR A 246 -44.39 -11.77 -5.15
N TRP A 247 -44.77 -10.58 -4.66
CA TRP A 247 -45.64 -9.67 -5.38
C TRP A 247 -44.85 -8.78 -6.33
N ASP A 248 -44.94 -9.06 -7.62
CA ASP A 248 -44.16 -8.38 -8.66
C ASP A 248 -44.43 -6.87 -8.74
N TYR A 249 -45.57 -6.39 -8.22
CA TYR A 249 -45.89 -4.95 -8.17
C TYR A 249 -44.85 -4.12 -7.38
N GLU A 250 -44.08 -4.77 -6.50
CA GLU A 250 -43.03 -4.14 -5.71
C GLU A 250 -41.78 -3.78 -6.54
N ARG A 251 -41.53 -4.46 -7.69
CA ARG A 251 -40.44 -4.21 -8.66
C ARG A 251 -39.12 -3.68 -8.06
N ASP A 252 -38.68 -4.28 -6.97
CA ASP A 252 -37.53 -3.80 -6.23
C ASP A 252 -36.44 -4.86 -6.07
N SER A 253 -35.34 -4.46 -5.45
CA SER A 253 -34.17 -5.30 -5.22
C SER A 253 -34.34 -6.32 -4.09
N THR A 254 -35.49 -6.37 -3.43
CA THR A 254 -35.75 -7.25 -2.28
C THR A 254 -36.10 -8.68 -2.69
N PHE A 255 -36.55 -8.91 -3.94
CA PHE A 255 -36.90 -10.24 -4.44
C PHE A 255 -35.83 -11.30 -4.15
N LEU A 256 -34.58 -11.05 -4.52
CA LEU A 256 -33.48 -12.01 -4.29
C LEU A 256 -33.23 -12.24 -2.80
N ASN A 257 -33.31 -11.20 -1.96
CA ASN A 257 -33.16 -11.31 -0.52
C ASN A 257 -34.27 -12.18 0.09
N ASN A 258 -35.51 -12.01 -0.37
CA ASN A 258 -36.65 -12.82 0.06
C ASN A 258 -36.49 -14.28 -0.37
N MET A 259 -36.06 -14.54 -1.61
CA MET A 259 -35.76 -15.90 -2.07
C MET A 259 -34.68 -16.58 -1.20
N GLN A 260 -33.61 -15.88 -0.84
CA GLN A 260 -32.55 -16.40 0.03
C GLN A 260 -33.03 -16.66 1.46
N ALA A 261 -33.87 -15.77 2.00
CA ALA A 261 -34.48 -15.96 3.31
C ALA A 261 -35.42 -17.18 3.32
N TRP A 262 -36.24 -17.33 2.27
CA TRP A 262 -37.16 -18.44 2.12
C TRP A 262 -36.48 -19.78 1.86
N LYS A 263 -35.36 -19.79 1.14
CA LYS A 263 -34.47 -20.96 1.04
C LYS A 263 -33.99 -21.40 2.42
N SER A 264 -33.54 -20.45 3.24
CA SER A 264 -33.09 -20.71 4.61
C SER A 264 -34.23 -21.23 5.51
N ALA A 265 -35.46 -20.79 5.26
CA ALA A 265 -36.69 -21.27 5.90
C ALA A 265 -37.19 -22.65 5.38
N GLY A 266 -36.47 -23.27 4.44
CA GLY A 266 -36.79 -24.59 3.89
C GLY A 266 -37.84 -24.60 2.77
N GLY A 267 -38.04 -23.49 2.07
CA GLY A 267 -38.82 -23.46 0.82
C GLY A 267 -38.18 -24.30 -0.29
N ASN A 268 -38.96 -24.69 -1.30
CA ASN A 268 -38.53 -25.55 -2.41
C ASN A 268 -38.74 -24.92 -3.80
N GLY A 269 -38.43 -23.64 -3.92
CA GLY A 269 -38.64 -22.86 -5.13
C GLY A 269 -39.15 -21.47 -4.82
N GLY A 270 -39.65 -20.79 -5.84
CA GLY A 270 -40.31 -19.50 -5.70
C GLY A 270 -41.25 -19.22 -6.86
N PHE A 271 -42.15 -18.28 -6.65
CA PHE A 271 -43.00 -17.78 -7.72
C PHE A 271 -43.18 -16.27 -7.72
N LEU A 272 -43.65 -15.76 -8.87
CA LEU A 272 -44.06 -14.37 -9.06
C LEU A 272 -45.56 -14.28 -9.28
N TRP A 273 -46.18 -13.34 -8.59
CA TRP A 273 -47.60 -13.00 -8.71
C TRP A 273 -47.80 -11.48 -8.85
N PRO A 274 -48.69 -11.02 -9.74
CA PRO A 274 -48.94 -11.64 -11.03
C PRO A 274 -47.64 -11.62 -11.87
N SER A 275 -47.58 -12.33 -12.98
CA SER A 275 -46.61 -11.98 -13.99
C SER A 275 -46.95 -10.58 -14.50
N CYS A 276 -45.91 -9.79 -14.64
CA CYS A 276 -45.66 -8.82 -15.68
C CYS A 276 -46.27 -9.06 -17.10
N THR A 277 -47.11 -10.06 -17.38
CA THR A 277 -48.00 -10.06 -18.56
C THR A 277 -49.21 -9.13 -18.40
N GLY A 278 -49.52 -8.67 -17.18
CA GLY A 278 -50.57 -7.69 -16.88
C GLY A 278 -50.07 -6.29 -16.45
N CYS A 279 -48.76 -6.07 -16.41
CA CYS A 279 -48.17 -4.78 -16.05
C CYS A 279 -47.97 -3.91 -17.30
N ASN A 280 -47.97 -2.58 -17.14
CA ASN A 280 -47.67 -1.64 -18.22
C ASN A 280 -46.33 -0.92 -17.93
N PRO A 281 -45.26 -1.17 -18.72
CA PRO A 281 -45.18 -2.13 -19.83
C PRO A 281 -45.09 -3.60 -19.33
N PRO A 282 -45.42 -4.59 -20.18
CA PRO A 282 -45.21 -6.00 -19.86
C PRO A 282 -43.72 -6.29 -19.65
N ALA A 283 -43.36 -7.28 -18.82
CA ALA A 283 -41.97 -7.68 -18.71
C ALA A 283 -41.44 -8.09 -20.08
N ASP A 284 -40.25 -7.59 -20.37
CA ASP A 284 -39.48 -8.12 -21.47
C ASP A 284 -38.92 -9.50 -21.11
N SER A 285 -38.36 -10.18 -22.11
CA SER A 285 -37.72 -11.48 -21.92
C SER A 285 -36.55 -11.46 -20.93
N ASN A 286 -35.95 -10.30 -20.65
CA ASN A 286 -34.79 -10.19 -19.76
C ASN A 286 -35.20 -10.27 -18.30
N GLU A 287 -36.29 -9.60 -17.92
CA GLU A 287 -36.82 -9.60 -16.55
C GLU A 287 -37.32 -11.00 -16.13
N MET A 288 -38.08 -11.68 -17.01
CA MET A 288 -38.49 -13.07 -16.74
C MET A 288 -37.29 -14.01 -16.55
N THR A 289 -36.25 -13.84 -17.37
CA THR A 289 -35.00 -14.60 -17.26
C THR A 289 -34.32 -14.33 -15.92
N GLN A 290 -34.23 -13.05 -15.52
CA GLN A 290 -33.62 -12.67 -14.25
C GLN A 290 -34.29 -13.35 -13.06
N TYR A 291 -35.61 -13.25 -12.92
CA TYR A 291 -36.32 -13.81 -11.77
C TYR A 291 -36.27 -15.34 -11.74
N ALA A 292 -36.44 -16.00 -12.89
CA ALA A 292 -36.31 -17.44 -12.99
C ALA A 292 -34.91 -17.89 -12.55
N HIS A 293 -33.85 -17.23 -13.02
CA HIS A 293 -32.48 -17.54 -12.60
C HIS A 293 -32.21 -17.20 -11.13
N GLN A 294 -32.80 -16.14 -10.58
CA GLN A 294 -32.72 -15.83 -9.14
C GLN A 294 -33.35 -16.92 -8.28
N ILE A 295 -34.51 -17.45 -8.68
CA ILE A 295 -35.13 -18.61 -8.02
C ILE A 295 -34.23 -19.85 -8.19
N LEU A 296 -33.90 -20.22 -9.43
CA LEU A 296 -33.16 -21.45 -9.70
C LEU A 296 -31.79 -21.48 -9.04
N ASN A 297 -31.03 -20.38 -9.10
CA ASN A 297 -29.69 -20.29 -8.51
C ASN A 297 -29.73 -20.22 -6.97
N THR A 298 -30.82 -19.74 -6.38
CA THR A 298 -31.01 -19.73 -4.92
C THR A 298 -31.36 -21.12 -4.39
N PHE A 299 -32.26 -21.82 -5.09
CA PHE A 299 -32.83 -23.07 -4.60
C PHE A 299 -32.08 -24.32 -5.07
N ASN A 300 -31.30 -24.26 -6.15
CA ASN A 300 -30.43 -25.36 -6.55
C ASN A 300 -29.03 -25.24 -5.94
N PRO A 301 -28.35 -26.36 -5.62
CA PRO A 301 -26.93 -26.35 -5.31
C PRO A 301 -26.14 -25.88 -6.53
N VAL A 302 -25.27 -24.90 -6.33
CA VAL A 302 -24.46 -24.29 -7.39
C VAL A 302 -22.98 -24.46 -7.09
N VAL A 303 -22.18 -24.66 -8.14
CA VAL A 303 -20.72 -24.59 -8.03
C VAL A 303 -20.27 -23.15 -8.20
N ASN A 304 -19.44 -22.69 -7.27
CA ASN A 304 -18.72 -21.42 -7.35
C ASN A 304 -17.20 -21.67 -7.38
N PRO A 305 -16.44 -20.97 -8.25
CA PRO A 305 -16.95 -20.08 -9.32
C PRO A 305 -17.68 -20.87 -10.43
N VAL A 306 -18.55 -20.18 -11.18
CA VAL A 306 -19.34 -20.77 -12.27
C VAL A 306 -18.45 -21.10 -13.46
N THR A 307 -17.55 -20.18 -13.80
CA THR A 307 -16.43 -20.46 -14.71
C THR A 307 -15.14 -20.04 -14.04
N ALA A 308 -14.07 -20.75 -14.36
CA ALA A 308 -12.71 -20.41 -13.98
C ALA A 308 -11.77 -20.59 -15.18
N ALA A 309 -10.83 -19.66 -15.31
CA ALA A 309 -9.71 -19.78 -16.24
C ALA A 309 -8.42 -19.50 -15.50
N ASP A 310 -7.39 -20.31 -15.70
CA ASP A 310 -6.05 -20.10 -15.11
C ASP A 310 -4.98 -20.83 -15.97
N VAL A 311 -3.72 -20.79 -15.58
CA VAL A 311 -2.59 -21.37 -16.33
C VAL A 311 -2.00 -22.62 -15.66
N VAL A 312 -1.24 -23.41 -16.42
CA VAL A 312 -0.49 -24.56 -15.89
C VAL A 312 0.37 -24.16 -14.68
N GLY A 313 0.37 -25.00 -13.65
CA GLY A 313 1.12 -24.83 -12.40
C GLY A 313 0.39 -24.04 -11.31
N SER A 314 -0.73 -23.39 -11.62
CA SER A 314 -1.51 -22.62 -10.63
C SER A 314 -2.50 -23.49 -9.85
N GLN A 315 -3.46 -22.85 -9.18
CA GLN A 315 -4.47 -23.51 -8.35
C GLN A 315 -5.84 -22.84 -8.48
N VAL A 316 -6.89 -23.65 -8.48
CA VAL A 316 -8.29 -23.20 -8.38
C VAL A 316 -9.02 -23.97 -7.27
N THR A 317 -9.96 -23.31 -6.60
CA THR A 317 -10.84 -23.96 -5.62
C THR A 317 -12.29 -23.78 -6.04
N PHE A 318 -12.99 -24.89 -6.21
CA PHE A 318 -14.44 -24.93 -6.38
C PHE A 318 -15.12 -25.20 -5.03
N SER A 319 -16.33 -24.69 -4.87
CA SER A 319 -17.18 -24.92 -3.71
C SER A 319 -18.63 -25.14 -4.13
N ALA A 320 -19.36 -25.97 -3.41
CA ALA A 320 -20.80 -26.11 -3.56
C ALA A 320 -21.45 -26.41 -2.20
N ALA A 321 -22.64 -25.85 -1.97
CA ALA A 321 -23.37 -25.99 -0.72
C ALA A 321 -24.68 -26.74 -0.91
N PHE A 322 -25.01 -27.60 0.05
CA PHE A 322 -26.22 -28.42 0.08
C PHE A 322 -26.92 -28.25 1.43
N VAL A 323 -28.24 -28.36 1.44
CA VAL A 323 -29.06 -28.37 2.66
C VAL A 323 -29.56 -29.79 2.88
N GLY A 324 -29.30 -30.34 4.06
CA GLY A 324 -29.71 -31.69 4.44
C GLY A 324 -28.92 -32.22 5.64
N SER A 325 -29.41 -33.32 6.22
CA SER A 325 -28.73 -34.04 7.31
C SER A 325 -27.99 -35.27 6.78
N ASN A 326 -26.89 -35.63 7.46
CA ASN A 326 -26.07 -36.82 7.18
C ASN A 326 -25.65 -36.95 5.71
N LEU A 327 -25.22 -35.83 5.10
CA LEU A 327 -24.80 -35.78 3.71
C LEU A 327 -23.39 -36.36 3.54
N THR A 328 -23.22 -37.22 2.56
CA THR A 328 -21.91 -37.61 2.00
C THR A 328 -21.70 -36.91 0.67
N TYR A 329 -20.48 -36.45 0.40
CA TYR A 329 -20.15 -35.72 -0.82
C TYR A 329 -19.18 -36.47 -1.71
N GLN A 330 -19.29 -36.25 -3.01
CA GLN A 330 -18.36 -36.75 -4.01
C GLN A 330 -18.26 -35.76 -5.18
N TRP A 331 -17.09 -35.16 -5.37
CA TRP A 331 -16.81 -34.34 -6.56
C TRP A 331 -16.68 -35.22 -7.79
N GLN A 332 -17.19 -34.70 -8.91
CA GLN A 332 -17.22 -35.35 -10.20
C GLN A 332 -16.66 -34.43 -11.27
N MET A 333 -15.89 -34.99 -12.19
CA MET A 333 -15.37 -34.34 -13.38
C MET A 333 -16.18 -34.80 -14.60
N ILE A 334 -16.59 -33.85 -15.43
CA ILE A 334 -17.27 -34.08 -16.69
C ILE A 334 -16.33 -33.68 -17.84
N ARG A 335 -15.99 -34.64 -18.69
CA ARG A 335 -15.16 -34.43 -19.88
C ARG A 335 -15.68 -35.27 -21.04
N GLY A 336 -15.88 -34.64 -22.20
CA GLY A 336 -16.38 -35.34 -23.39
C GLY A 336 -17.73 -36.03 -23.16
N GLY A 337 -18.59 -35.46 -22.31
CA GLY A 337 -19.88 -36.04 -21.91
C GLY A 337 -19.81 -37.15 -20.85
N ALA A 338 -18.63 -37.67 -20.51
CA ALA A 338 -18.46 -38.66 -19.47
C ALA A 338 -18.30 -38.00 -18.09
N THR A 339 -19.04 -38.51 -17.09
CA THR A 339 -18.97 -38.07 -15.69
C THR A 339 -18.20 -39.10 -14.86
N ASN A 340 -17.12 -38.69 -14.19
CA ASN A 340 -16.27 -39.57 -13.38
C ASN A 340 -16.07 -39.00 -11.98
N ASN A 341 -16.11 -39.84 -10.95
CA ASN A 341 -15.77 -39.44 -9.58
C ASN A 341 -14.28 -39.08 -9.48
N ILE A 342 -13.97 -38.01 -8.76
CA ILE A 342 -12.60 -37.63 -8.41
C ILE A 342 -12.25 -38.34 -7.09
N PRO A 343 -11.30 -39.31 -7.08
CA PRO A 343 -11.00 -40.09 -5.88
C PRO A 343 -10.63 -39.22 -4.68
N GLY A 344 -11.23 -39.50 -3.52
CA GLY A 344 -10.94 -38.81 -2.25
C GLY A 344 -11.51 -37.39 -2.12
N ALA A 345 -12.11 -36.83 -3.18
CA ALA A 345 -12.69 -35.49 -3.15
C ALA A 345 -14.11 -35.50 -2.55
N THR A 346 -14.20 -35.67 -1.22
CA THR A 346 -15.46 -35.86 -0.47
C THR A 346 -15.85 -34.69 0.43
N ASN A 347 -15.24 -33.51 0.23
CA ASN A 347 -15.54 -32.28 0.95
C ASN A 347 -16.46 -31.36 0.12
N THR A 348 -17.05 -30.34 0.76
CA THR A 348 -17.83 -29.30 0.07
C THR A 348 -16.99 -28.36 -0.80
N THR A 349 -15.66 -28.47 -0.69
CA THR A 349 -14.68 -27.75 -1.49
C THR A 349 -13.76 -28.71 -2.25
N LEU A 350 -13.43 -28.39 -3.49
CA LEU A 350 -12.43 -29.09 -4.31
C LEU A 350 -11.32 -28.12 -4.68
N THR A 351 -10.11 -28.37 -4.19
CA THR A 351 -8.91 -27.62 -4.58
C THR A 351 -8.09 -28.46 -5.56
N LEU A 352 -7.86 -27.89 -6.74
CA LEU A 352 -6.97 -28.46 -7.76
C LEU A 352 -5.68 -27.65 -7.77
N SER A 353 -4.61 -28.22 -7.23
CA SER A 353 -3.28 -27.61 -7.19
C SER A 353 -2.42 -28.09 -8.36
N ASN A 354 -1.41 -27.30 -8.74
CA ASN A 354 -0.50 -27.61 -9.85
C ASN A 354 -1.27 -27.95 -11.14
N LEU A 355 -2.16 -27.06 -11.57
CA LEU A 355 -3.04 -27.26 -12.71
C LEU A 355 -2.29 -27.73 -13.96
N GLN A 356 -2.89 -28.65 -14.69
CA GLN A 356 -2.43 -29.18 -15.96
C GLN A 356 -3.49 -28.89 -17.04
N LEU A 357 -3.09 -28.92 -18.31
CA LEU A 357 -4.06 -28.76 -19.43
C LEU A 357 -5.17 -29.83 -19.38
N THR A 358 -4.85 -31.01 -18.84
CA THR A 358 -5.82 -32.08 -18.60
C THR A 358 -6.81 -31.77 -17.49
N ASN A 359 -6.68 -30.69 -16.73
CA ASN A 359 -7.71 -30.27 -15.78
C ASN A 359 -8.83 -29.46 -16.45
N THR A 360 -8.70 -29.08 -17.73
CA THR A 360 -9.80 -28.45 -18.50
C THR A 360 -10.99 -29.41 -18.60
N ALA A 361 -12.07 -29.08 -17.90
CA ALA A 361 -13.27 -29.90 -17.73
C ALA A 361 -14.36 -29.10 -17.00
N SER A 362 -15.56 -29.67 -16.91
CA SER A 362 -16.59 -29.20 -15.97
C SER A 362 -16.56 -30.02 -14.69
N TYR A 363 -16.87 -29.39 -13.55
CA TYR A 363 -16.83 -29.99 -12.23
C TYR A 363 -18.18 -29.81 -11.54
N GLN A 364 -18.69 -30.85 -10.89
CA GLN A 364 -19.92 -30.81 -10.09
C GLN A 364 -19.72 -31.56 -8.79
N LEU A 365 -20.50 -31.21 -7.77
CA LEU A 365 -20.55 -31.93 -6.50
C LEU A 365 -21.83 -32.74 -6.42
N GLN A 366 -21.70 -34.01 -6.07
CA GLN A 366 -22.83 -34.86 -5.72
C GLN A 366 -22.94 -34.94 -4.20
N ALA A 367 -24.15 -34.74 -3.65
CA ALA A 367 -24.48 -35.01 -2.27
C ALA A 367 -25.48 -36.17 -2.20
N SER A 368 -25.31 -37.05 -1.22
CA SER A 368 -26.20 -38.20 -1.01
C SER A 368 -26.46 -38.46 0.47
N ASN A 369 -27.64 -38.98 0.76
CA ASN A 369 -28.01 -39.55 2.05
C ASN A 369 -29.10 -40.62 1.84
N ALA A 370 -29.72 -41.11 2.91
CA ALA A 370 -30.79 -42.12 2.81
C ALA A 370 -32.04 -41.65 2.03
N ALA A 371 -32.25 -40.35 1.87
CA ALA A 371 -33.38 -39.79 1.12
C ALA A 371 -33.14 -39.73 -0.40
N GLY A 372 -31.88 -39.80 -0.84
CA GLY A 372 -31.55 -39.81 -2.26
C GLY A 372 -30.24 -39.11 -2.61
N ILE A 373 -30.12 -38.73 -3.87
CA ILE A 373 -28.93 -38.11 -4.46
C ILE A 373 -29.34 -36.80 -5.14
N VAL A 374 -28.56 -35.74 -4.90
CA VAL A 374 -28.68 -34.44 -5.58
C VAL A 374 -27.30 -34.02 -6.09
N THR A 375 -27.26 -33.49 -7.31
CA THR A 375 -26.05 -32.91 -7.91
C THR A 375 -26.18 -31.41 -8.06
N SER A 376 -25.08 -30.70 -7.87
CA SER A 376 -25.02 -29.28 -8.18
C SER A 376 -25.08 -29.00 -9.68
N THR A 377 -25.25 -27.73 -10.05
CA THR A 377 -24.83 -27.26 -11.37
C THR A 377 -23.33 -27.52 -11.58
N SER A 378 -22.89 -27.50 -12.84
CA SER A 378 -21.48 -27.67 -13.19
C SER A 378 -20.76 -26.32 -13.27
N GLY A 379 -19.56 -26.24 -12.70
CA GLY A 379 -18.61 -25.14 -12.93
C GLY A 379 -17.56 -25.53 -13.96
N SER A 380 -17.28 -24.67 -14.94
CA SER A 380 -16.27 -24.97 -15.98
C SER A 380 -14.88 -24.45 -15.61
N LEU A 381 -13.84 -25.23 -15.92
CA LEU A 381 -12.44 -24.82 -15.80
C LEU A 381 -11.78 -24.87 -17.18
N THR A 382 -11.09 -23.79 -17.53
CA THR A 382 -10.16 -23.73 -18.66
C THR A 382 -8.74 -23.54 -18.14
N VAL A 383 -7.85 -24.48 -18.44
CA VAL A 383 -6.42 -24.36 -18.13
C VAL A 383 -5.62 -24.13 -19.40
N SER A 384 -4.87 -23.03 -19.43
CA SER A 384 -4.01 -22.62 -20.55
C SER A 384 -2.53 -22.84 -20.24
N SER A 385 -1.68 -22.90 -21.27
CA SER A 385 -0.23 -22.89 -21.06
C SER A 385 0.24 -21.57 -20.44
N VAL A 386 1.33 -21.61 -19.68
CA VAL A 386 2.01 -20.40 -19.21
C VAL A 386 2.52 -19.61 -20.43
N PRO A 387 2.21 -18.30 -20.56
CA PRO A 387 2.71 -17.50 -21.67
C PRO A 387 4.24 -17.40 -21.70
N ALA A 388 4.80 -17.23 -22.91
CA ALA A 388 6.22 -17.00 -23.08
C ALA A 388 6.64 -15.65 -22.46
N ALA A 389 7.88 -15.58 -21.99
CA ALA A 389 8.43 -14.35 -21.42
C ALA A 389 8.67 -13.29 -22.51
N VAL A 390 8.32 -12.04 -22.21
CA VAL A 390 8.68 -10.86 -23.01
C VAL A 390 9.47 -9.93 -22.10
N ASN A 391 10.69 -9.55 -22.52
CA ASN A 391 11.58 -8.70 -21.71
C ASN A 391 11.80 -9.21 -20.26
N ASN A 392 12.05 -10.51 -20.10
CA ASN A 392 12.16 -11.20 -18.80
C ASN A 392 10.87 -11.25 -17.97
N VAL A 393 9.72 -10.83 -18.50
CA VAL A 393 8.43 -10.85 -17.80
C VAL A 393 7.53 -11.95 -18.36
N ILE A 394 7.12 -12.87 -17.50
CA ILE A 394 6.02 -13.80 -17.77
C ILE A 394 4.76 -13.20 -17.16
N THR A 395 3.76 -12.94 -18.00
CA THR A 395 2.45 -12.47 -17.57
C THR A 395 1.45 -13.62 -17.63
N SER A 396 0.88 -14.03 -16.49
CA SER A 396 -0.17 -15.05 -16.44
C SER A 396 -1.49 -14.45 -15.97
N TYR A 397 -2.59 -14.91 -16.55
CA TYR A 397 -3.93 -14.43 -16.27
C TYR A 397 -4.78 -15.51 -15.62
N ALA A 398 -5.72 -15.08 -14.80
CA ALA A 398 -6.79 -15.90 -14.29
C ALA A 398 -8.11 -15.11 -14.27
N ALA A 399 -9.22 -15.79 -14.47
CA ALA A 399 -10.58 -15.23 -14.44
C ALA A 399 -11.52 -16.17 -13.67
N GLN A 400 -12.50 -15.60 -12.97
CA GLN A 400 -13.58 -16.33 -12.35
C GLN A 400 -14.89 -15.58 -12.50
N THR A 401 -15.99 -16.28 -12.80
CA THR A 401 -17.32 -15.68 -12.89
C THR A 401 -18.27 -16.21 -11.82
N GLY A 402 -19.25 -15.38 -11.45
CA GLY A 402 -20.36 -15.75 -10.57
C GLY A 402 -21.62 -16.15 -11.33
N LEU A 403 -22.75 -16.16 -10.63
CA LEU A 403 -24.06 -16.58 -11.16
C LEU A 403 -24.81 -15.50 -11.96
N GLY A 404 -24.38 -14.23 -11.90
CA GLY A 404 -25.13 -13.10 -12.46
C GLY A 404 -26.29 -12.64 -11.59
N PHE A 405 -27.17 -11.80 -12.13
CA PHE A 405 -28.51 -11.49 -11.58
C PHE A 405 -28.57 -11.06 -10.10
N GLY A 406 -27.58 -10.34 -9.59
CA GLY A 406 -27.54 -9.84 -8.20
C GLY A 406 -26.77 -10.73 -7.21
N PHE A 407 -26.31 -11.92 -7.63
CA PHE A 407 -25.50 -12.78 -6.75
C PHE A 407 -24.06 -12.29 -6.61
N SER A 408 -23.57 -12.22 -5.38
CA SER A 408 -22.18 -11.86 -5.12
C SER A 408 -21.19 -12.92 -5.62
N LEU A 409 -20.05 -12.47 -6.14
CA LEU A 409 -18.90 -13.30 -6.45
C LEU A 409 -17.81 -13.03 -5.42
N THR A 410 -17.28 -14.07 -4.77
CA THR A 410 -15.99 -13.99 -4.09
C THR A 410 -15.05 -14.94 -4.83
N PRO A 411 -14.00 -14.44 -5.52
CA PRO A 411 -13.09 -15.31 -6.21
C PRO A 411 -12.37 -16.21 -5.19
N SER A 412 -11.96 -17.39 -5.63
CA SER A 412 -11.25 -18.37 -4.80
C SER A 412 -9.79 -17.96 -4.49
N TRP A 413 -9.40 -16.73 -4.82
CA TRP A 413 -8.07 -16.18 -4.57
C TRP A 413 -8.08 -15.28 -3.35
N THR A 414 -6.95 -15.20 -2.67
CA THR A 414 -6.71 -14.23 -1.60
C THR A 414 -5.61 -13.27 -2.02
N VAL A 415 -5.69 -12.02 -1.58
CA VAL A 415 -4.59 -11.06 -1.75
C VAL A 415 -3.39 -11.58 -0.95
N ALA A 416 -2.24 -11.71 -1.61
CA ALA A 416 -1.03 -12.19 -0.95
C ALA A 416 -0.47 -11.12 0.01
N PRO A 417 -0.08 -11.48 1.24
CA PRO A 417 0.52 -10.54 2.19
C PRO A 417 1.95 -10.16 1.76
N GLY A 418 2.48 -9.06 2.32
CA GLY A 418 3.89 -8.66 2.12
C GLY A 418 4.14 -7.78 0.90
N SER A 419 3.10 -7.11 0.37
CA SER A 419 3.27 -6.09 -0.66
C SER A 419 4.10 -4.91 -0.12
N LEU A 420 5.09 -4.47 -0.89
CA LEU A 420 5.95 -3.31 -0.62
C LEU A 420 5.16 -1.98 -0.57
N ILE A 421 3.97 -1.95 -1.16
CA ILE A 421 3.10 -0.78 -1.22
C ILE A 421 1.82 -0.96 -0.38
N TYR A 422 1.76 -1.96 0.50
CA TYR A 422 0.59 -2.23 1.33
C TYR A 422 0.21 -1.00 2.19
N GLY A 423 -1.04 -0.54 2.07
CA GLY A 423 -1.56 0.65 2.76
C GLY A 423 -0.90 1.97 2.33
N GLN A 424 -0.07 1.97 1.28
CA GLN A 424 0.63 3.16 0.82
C GLN A 424 -0.26 4.01 -0.09
N PHE A 425 -0.28 5.32 0.15
CA PHE A 425 -0.83 6.29 -0.81
C PHE A 425 0.12 6.43 -2.03
N PRO A 426 -0.41 6.56 -3.26
CA PRO A 426 0.42 6.88 -4.42
C PRO A 426 1.14 8.22 -4.22
N SER A 427 2.40 8.30 -4.65
CA SER A 427 3.16 9.56 -4.66
C SER A 427 2.70 10.51 -5.77
N SER A 428 2.00 9.99 -6.78
CA SER A 428 1.35 10.77 -7.82
C SER A 428 0.20 9.97 -8.43
N THR A 429 -0.90 10.65 -8.75
CA THR A 429 -2.05 10.12 -9.46
C THR A 429 -2.37 11.02 -10.64
N ASN A 430 -3.03 10.45 -11.66
CA ASN A 430 -3.64 11.20 -12.75
C ASN A 430 -5.00 10.58 -13.07
N GLY A 431 -6.00 11.41 -13.36
CA GLY A 431 -7.39 10.99 -13.52
C GLY A 431 -8.14 10.82 -12.21
N ASP A 432 -9.44 10.51 -12.32
CA ASP A 432 -10.37 10.41 -11.20
C ASP A 432 -10.60 8.93 -10.82
N PHE A 433 -10.06 8.52 -9.67
CA PHE A 433 -10.25 7.18 -9.10
C PHE A 433 -11.53 7.06 -8.28
N ASP A 434 -12.23 8.19 -8.09
CA ASP A 434 -13.43 8.35 -7.27
C ASP A 434 -14.65 8.66 -8.18
N LEU A 435 -14.52 8.35 -9.48
CA LEU A 435 -15.47 8.57 -10.58
C LEU A 435 -16.95 8.19 -10.29
N GLU A 436 -17.16 7.37 -9.26
CA GLU A 436 -18.46 6.93 -8.78
C GLU A 436 -18.66 7.48 -7.33
N PRO A 437 -18.87 8.80 -7.15
CA PRO A 437 -18.80 9.45 -5.82
C PRO A 437 -20.03 9.28 -4.93
N ASN A 438 -21.20 8.90 -5.46
CA ASN A 438 -22.44 8.76 -4.67
C ASN A 438 -22.45 7.50 -3.75
N TRP A 439 -21.31 6.84 -3.53
CA TRP A 439 -21.28 5.38 -3.30
C TRP A 439 -20.27 4.87 -2.26
N GLY A 440 -19.81 5.73 -1.35
CA GLY A 440 -18.82 5.44 -0.31
C GLY A 440 -17.38 5.82 -0.71
N ASP A 441 -16.42 5.61 0.19
CA ASP A 441 -14.99 5.96 0.06
C ASP A 441 -14.25 5.09 -0.99
N ARG A 442 -14.76 5.00 -2.23
CA ARG A 442 -14.03 4.42 -3.36
C ARG A 442 -12.95 5.41 -3.74
N ASN A 443 -11.72 5.07 -3.39
CA ASN A 443 -10.60 5.90 -3.81
C ASN A 443 -9.37 5.08 -4.12
N VAL A 444 -8.34 5.77 -4.60
CA VAL A 444 -7.09 5.17 -5.03
C VAL A 444 -6.45 4.26 -3.97
N ASN A 445 -6.77 4.40 -2.67
CA ASN A 445 -6.26 3.53 -1.61
C ASN A 445 -6.77 2.10 -1.68
N SER A 446 -7.91 1.85 -2.33
CA SER A 446 -8.40 0.48 -2.57
C SER A 446 -7.33 -0.35 -3.27
N LEU A 447 -6.55 0.26 -4.18
CA LEU A 447 -5.46 -0.41 -4.89
C LEU A 447 -4.38 -0.98 -3.96
N THR A 448 -4.27 -0.56 -2.69
CA THR A 448 -3.22 -1.00 -1.76
C THR A 448 -3.72 -1.44 -0.38
N SER A 449 -5.01 -1.30 -0.07
CA SER A 449 -5.60 -1.60 1.25
C SER A 449 -5.55 -3.08 1.64
N GLY A 450 -5.54 -3.98 0.65
CA GLY A 450 -5.64 -5.43 0.85
C GLY A 450 -7.04 -5.90 1.26
N ASP A 451 -8.07 -5.12 0.93
CA ASP A 451 -9.47 -5.49 1.16
C ASP A 451 -9.85 -6.78 0.42
N GLY A 452 -10.90 -7.44 0.91
CA GLY A 452 -11.39 -8.69 0.32
C GLY A 452 -11.93 -8.51 -1.10
N LEU A 453 -11.64 -9.46 -2.00
CA LEU A 453 -11.99 -9.39 -3.43
C LEU A 453 -13.48 -9.70 -3.74
N ARG A 454 -14.38 -9.55 -2.76
CA ARG A 454 -15.81 -9.85 -2.95
C ARG A 454 -16.44 -8.78 -3.83
N ILE A 455 -17.05 -9.19 -4.93
CA ILE A 455 -17.87 -8.38 -5.83
C ILE A 455 -19.34 -8.60 -5.45
N THR A 456 -20.00 -7.54 -5.01
CA THR A 456 -21.44 -7.54 -4.71
C THR A 456 -22.16 -6.80 -5.84
N PRO A 457 -22.96 -7.47 -6.69
CA PRO A 457 -23.87 -6.80 -7.60
C PRO A 457 -25.11 -6.38 -6.80
N GLY A 458 -25.23 -5.10 -6.45
CA GLY A 458 -26.42 -4.63 -5.73
C GLY A 458 -26.25 -3.26 -5.06
N GLY A 459 -27.38 -2.56 -4.90
CA GLY A 459 -27.52 -1.18 -4.43
C GLY A 459 -28.68 -0.51 -5.18
N ASN A 460 -29.28 0.54 -4.63
CA ASN A 460 -30.10 1.45 -5.43
C ASN A 460 -29.46 2.85 -5.44
N PRO A 461 -28.98 3.31 -6.61
CA PRO A 461 -28.72 2.48 -7.81
C PRO A 461 -27.65 1.37 -7.60
N ILE A 462 -27.57 0.42 -8.55
CA ILE A 462 -26.78 -0.82 -8.45
C ILE A 462 -25.28 -0.51 -8.52
N THR A 463 -24.52 -0.87 -7.47
CA THR A 463 -23.06 -0.66 -7.46
C THR A 463 -22.26 -1.96 -7.34
N THR A 464 -20.98 -1.87 -7.67
CA THR A 464 -19.95 -2.88 -7.36
C THR A 464 -19.44 -2.62 -5.94
N SER A 465 -18.83 -3.58 -5.25
CA SER A 465 -18.21 -3.36 -3.92
C SER A 465 -17.28 -2.14 -3.90
N THR A 466 -17.20 -1.45 -2.76
CA THR A 466 -16.48 -0.16 -2.60
C THR A 466 -14.96 -0.26 -2.73
N ASN A 467 -14.42 -1.48 -2.71
CA ASN A 467 -13.00 -1.74 -2.89
C ASN A 467 -12.57 -1.85 -4.36
N TYR A 468 -13.46 -1.61 -5.33
CA TYR A 468 -13.12 -1.56 -6.75
C TYR A 468 -13.17 -0.12 -7.27
N VAL A 469 -12.08 0.33 -7.89
CA VAL A 469 -11.97 1.63 -8.55
C VAL A 469 -12.06 1.52 -10.06
N THR A 470 -12.60 2.56 -10.69
CA THR A 470 -12.70 2.67 -12.15
C THR A 470 -11.45 3.34 -12.70
N CYS A 471 -10.75 2.65 -13.61
CA CYS A 471 -9.56 3.18 -14.28
C CYS A 471 -9.67 2.99 -15.79
N GLY A 472 -8.91 3.74 -16.57
CA GLY A 472 -8.91 3.59 -18.04
C GLY A 472 -8.64 4.88 -18.80
N ASN A 473 -8.97 4.86 -20.08
CA ASN A 473 -8.80 5.98 -21.03
C ASN A 473 -10.12 6.66 -21.44
N GLY A 474 -11.25 6.32 -20.81
CA GLY A 474 -12.57 6.88 -21.07
C GLY A 474 -13.10 7.83 -19.98
N GLY A 475 -14.19 8.53 -20.28
CA GLY A 475 -14.96 9.36 -19.34
C GLY A 475 -14.75 10.88 -19.42
N SER A 476 -15.68 11.64 -18.83
CA SER A 476 -15.54 13.05 -18.46
C SER A 476 -16.29 13.29 -17.13
N PRO A 477 -15.60 13.42 -15.97
CA PRO A 477 -14.14 13.46 -15.83
C PRO A 477 -13.45 12.15 -16.25
N ALA A 478 -12.18 12.23 -16.63
CA ALA A 478 -11.43 11.07 -17.08
C ALA A 478 -11.20 10.10 -15.92
N ALA A 479 -11.35 8.81 -16.17
CA ALA A 479 -11.08 7.77 -15.16
C ALA A 479 -9.65 7.79 -14.65
N GLY A 480 -9.42 7.09 -13.53
CA GLY A 480 -8.09 6.86 -12.98
C GLY A 480 -7.14 6.38 -14.08
N ALA A 481 -6.23 7.25 -14.50
CA ALA A 481 -5.41 7.06 -15.69
C ALA A 481 -4.05 6.47 -15.33
N SER A 482 -3.44 6.93 -14.23
CA SER A 482 -2.18 6.36 -13.76
C SER A 482 -1.93 6.60 -12.28
N VAL A 483 -1.16 5.70 -11.67
CA VAL A 483 -0.63 5.86 -10.32
C VAL A 483 0.88 5.63 -10.32
N ILE A 484 1.60 6.37 -9.48
CA ILE A 484 3.02 6.16 -9.20
C ILE A 484 3.17 5.89 -7.71
N TYR A 485 3.88 4.80 -7.38
CA TYR A 485 4.30 4.50 -6.02
C TYR A 485 5.82 4.63 -5.94
N THR A 486 6.30 5.72 -5.34
CA THR A 486 7.68 5.78 -4.82
C THR A 486 7.79 4.83 -3.65
N LEU A 487 8.77 3.93 -3.66
CA LEU A 487 8.95 2.97 -2.58
C LEU A 487 9.53 3.73 -1.37
N THR A 488 8.66 4.21 -0.49
CA THR A 488 9.06 5.09 0.63
C THR A 488 9.98 4.32 1.57
N GLY A 489 11.20 4.84 1.75
CA GLY A 489 12.31 4.05 2.27
C GLY A 489 13.03 3.32 1.14
N SER A 490 13.50 4.00 0.10
CA SER A 490 14.28 3.34 -0.95
C SER A 490 15.33 4.28 -1.56
N ALA A 491 16.04 5.06 -0.73
CA ALA A 491 17.20 5.79 -1.24
C ALA A 491 18.24 4.81 -1.84
N GLY A 492 18.27 3.56 -1.35
CA GLY A 492 19.01 2.43 -1.93
C GLY A 492 18.23 1.59 -2.97
N GLY A 493 16.89 1.62 -2.98
CA GLY A 493 16.03 0.92 -3.95
C GLY A 493 15.56 -0.46 -3.49
N CYS A 494 14.79 -1.14 -4.34
CA CYS A 494 14.31 -2.52 -4.14
C CYS A 494 14.60 -3.40 -5.36
N ASN A 495 14.78 -4.71 -5.15
CA ASN A 495 14.73 -5.68 -6.23
C ASN A 495 13.35 -6.35 -6.26
N LEU A 496 12.63 -6.21 -7.37
CA LEU A 496 11.27 -6.73 -7.53
C LEU A 496 11.28 -8.21 -7.94
N THR A 497 10.36 -8.99 -7.38
CA THR A 497 10.18 -10.42 -7.69
C THR A 497 8.96 -10.67 -8.57
N ASN A 498 7.82 -10.12 -8.18
CA ASN A 498 6.57 -10.21 -8.94
C ASN A 498 5.62 -9.03 -8.64
N ILE A 499 4.66 -8.85 -9.55
CA ILE A 499 3.52 -7.94 -9.39
C ILE A 499 2.26 -8.76 -9.58
N THR A 500 1.26 -8.55 -8.73
CA THR A 500 -0.06 -9.15 -8.87
C THR A 500 -1.12 -8.06 -8.88
N VAL A 501 -1.99 -8.04 -9.88
CA VAL A 501 -3.08 -7.08 -9.97
C VAL A 501 -4.40 -7.83 -10.01
N TYR A 502 -5.30 -7.46 -9.11
CA TYR A 502 -6.65 -7.97 -9.00
C TYR A 502 -7.61 -6.96 -9.58
N GLY A 503 -8.49 -7.43 -10.45
CA GLY A 503 -9.51 -6.64 -11.10
C GLY A 503 -10.82 -7.40 -11.20
N GLY A 504 -11.76 -6.81 -11.92
CA GLY A 504 -13.09 -7.36 -12.09
C GLY A 504 -14.19 -6.33 -11.88
N TRP A 505 -15.41 -6.73 -12.17
CA TRP A 505 -16.58 -5.89 -12.02
C TRP A 505 -17.85 -6.72 -11.83
N ARG A 506 -18.96 -6.05 -11.53
CA ARG A 506 -20.27 -6.69 -11.31
C ARG A 506 -20.94 -7.21 -12.59
N ASP A 507 -20.43 -6.79 -13.73
CA ASP A 507 -20.92 -7.06 -15.08
C ASP A 507 -19.71 -7.18 -16.04
N GLY A 508 -19.96 -7.55 -17.30
CA GLY A 508 -18.91 -7.70 -18.31
C GLY A 508 -18.46 -6.40 -18.97
N GLY A 509 -18.75 -5.23 -18.37
CA GLY A 509 -18.44 -3.94 -18.98
C GLY A 509 -17.05 -3.38 -18.61
N ARG A 510 -16.41 -3.91 -17.56
CA ARG A 510 -15.15 -3.40 -16.97
C ARG A 510 -14.26 -4.51 -16.39
N ASP A 511 -14.43 -5.74 -16.85
CA ASP A 511 -13.74 -6.92 -16.32
C ASP A 511 -12.39 -7.21 -17.01
N GLN A 512 -12.06 -6.48 -18.09
CA GLN A 512 -10.73 -6.49 -18.68
C GLN A 512 -9.65 -6.03 -17.68
N GLN A 513 -8.44 -6.60 -17.82
CA GLN A 513 -7.22 -5.96 -17.33
C GLN A 513 -6.43 -5.35 -18.49
N ALA A 514 -6.31 -4.03 -18.50
CA ALA A 514 -5.60 -3.24 -19.50
C ALA A 514 -4.74 -2.18 -18.82
N TYR A 515 -3.43 -2.44 -18.73
CA TYR A 515 -2.47 -1.47 -18.20
C TYR A 515 -1.04 -1.80 -18.60
N THR A 516 -0.16 -0.81 -18.48
CA THR A 516 1.28 -0.95 -18.66
C THR A 516 2.00 -0.57 -17.38
N VAL A 517 3.00 -1.37 -17.01
CA VAL A 517 3.81 -1.16 -15.82
C VAL A 517 5.18 -0.61 -16.24
N TYR A 518 5.62 0.43 -15.54
CA TYR A 518 6.95 0.99 -15.66
C TYR A 518 7.63 1.05 -14.30
N TYR A 519 8.96 1.12 -14.29
CA TYR A 519 9.73 1.33 -13.06
C TYR A 519 10.83 2.37 -13.28
N SER A 520 11.26 3.06 -12.23
CA SER A 520 12.45 3.93 -12.27
C SER A 520 13.56 3.36 -11.37
N LYS A 521 14.80 3.76 -11.64
CA LYS A 521 15.97 3.34 -10.84
C LYS A 521 16.35 4.41 -9.83
N THR A 522 16.99 4.03 -8.72
CA THR A 522 17.52 4.99 -7.73
C THR A 522 18.54 5.97 -8.31
N THR A 523 19.28 5.57 -9.34
CA THR A 523 20.22 6.46 -10.06
C THR A 523 19.53 7.45 -11.00
N ALA A 524 18.27 7.21 -11.36
CA ALA A 524 17.47 8.10 -12.22
C ALA A 524 15.97 8.02 -11.86
N PRO A 525 15.55 8.53 -10.68
CA PRO A 525 14.20 8.30 -10.15
C PRO A 525 13.06 8.87 -11.00
N ALA A 526 13.36 9.88 -11.83
CA ALA A 526 12.40 10.53 -12.72
C ALA A 526 12.25 9.84 -14.09
N THR A 527 13.10 8.87 -14.43
CA THR A 527 13.08 8.19 -15.73
C THR A 527 12.45 6.80 -15.59
N PHE A 528 11.30 6.61 -16.24
CA PHE A 528 10.55 5.36 -16.20
C PHE A 528 10.89 4.45 -17.39
N ILE A 529 11.21 3.20 -17.08
CA ILE A 529 11.55 2.13 -18.01
C ILE A 529 10.38 1.16 -18.09
N LEU A 530 10.00 0.76 -19.31
CA LEU A 530 8.94 -0.22 -19.53
C LEU A 530 9.30 -1.55 -18.85
N LEU A 531 8.41 -2.04 -18.00
CA LEU A 531 8.52 -3.36 -17.38
C LEU A 531 7.75 -4.39 -18.19
N GLY A 532 6.47 -4.14 -18.45
CA GLY A 532 5.60 -5.06 -19.16
C GLY A 532 4.20 -4.47 -19.35
N SER A 533 3.41 -5.10 -20.22
CA SER A 533 2.06 -4.68 -20.53
C SER A 533 1.09 -5.85 -20.32
N VAL A 534 -0.10 -5.52 -19.82
CA VAL A 534 -1.19 -6.44 -19.53
C VAL A 534 -2.36 -6.07 -20.41
N ASN A 535 -2.85 -7.07 -21.16
CA ASN A 535 -4.05 -6.98 -21.98
C ASN A 535 -4.80 -8.30 -21.93
N TYR A 536 -5.75 -8.41 -21.01
CA TYR A 536 -6.55 -9.60 -20.83
C TYR A 536 -8.02 -9.23 -20.76
N ASN A 537 -8.75 -9.48 -21.85
CA ASN A 537 -10.20 -9.37 -21.91
C ASN A 537 -10.81 -10.78 -21.85
N PRO A 538 -11.34 -11.22 -20.70
CA PRO A 538 -12.06 -12.48 -20.60
C PRO A 538 -13.42 -12.39 -21.31
N ALA A 539 -13.75 -13.38 -22.14
CA ALA A 539 -15.05 -13.43 -22.85
C ALA A 539 -16.20 -13.81 -21.91
N ASN A 540 -16.65 -12.87 -21.08
CA ASN A 540 -17.73 -13.06 -20.12
C ASN A 540 -19.08 -12.56 -20.66
N ALA A 541 -20.17 -13.09 -20.11
CA ALA A 541 -21.50 -12.63 -20.46
C ALA A 541 -21.79 -11.27 -19.81
N ALA A 542 -22.51 -10.39 -20.52
CA ALA A 542 -22.67 -8.98 -20.15
C ALA A 542 -23.18 -8.72 -18.72
N ASN A 543 -23.97 -9.62 -18.11
CA ASN A 543 -24.62 -9.42 -16.81
C ASN A 543 -24.09 -10.35 -15.70
N VAL A 544 -22.84 -10.80 -15.83
CA VAL A 544 -22.24 -11.74 -14.88
C VAL A 544 -21.07 -11.07 -14.17
N PRO A 545 -21.01 -11.09 -12.82
CA PRO A 545 -19.85 -10.59 -12.10
C PRO A 545 -18.64 -11.44 -12.43
N SER A 546 -17.52 -10.76 -12.67
CA SER A 546 -16.26 -11.38 -13.09
C SER A 546 -15.12 -10.80 -12.29
N ALA A 547 -14.24 -11.66 -11.79
CA ALA A 547 -13.00 -11.31 -11.13
C ALA A 547 -11.82 -11.76 -11.98
N THR A 548 -10.82 -10.90 -12.12
CA THR A 548 -9.60 -11.18 -12.87
C THR A 548 -8.36 -11.01 -12.01
N ARG A 549 -7.31 -11.75 -12.34
CA ARG A 549 -5.99 -11.62 -11.72
C ARG A 549 -4.91 -11.72 -12.80
N ALA A 550 -4.01 -10.75 -12.83
CA ALA A 550 -2.78 -10.81 -13.62
C ALA A 550 -1.57 -10.91 -12.69
N ILE A 551 -0.61 -11.76 -13.02
CA ILE A 551 0.67 -11.89 -12.31
C ILE A 551 1.80 -11.67 -13.31
N LEU A 552 2.64 -10.68 -13.08
CA LEU A 552 3.91 -10.47 -13.78
C LEU A 552 5.03 -11.04 -12.90
N ARG A 553 5.79 -12.00 -13.42
CA ARG A 553 6.92 -12.62 -12.71
C ARG A 553 8.16 -12.65 -13.60
N ALA A 554 9.34 -12.66 -12.98
CA ALA A 554 10.59 -12.81 -13.72
C ALA A 554 10.69 -14.20 -14.37
N ALA A 555 11.17 -14.27 -15.61
CA ALA A 555 11.55 -15.53 -16.23
C ALA A 555 12.87 -16.06 -15.63
N ASN A 556 13.81 -15.16 -15.34
CA ASN A 556 15.07 -15.44 -14.66
C ASN A 556 15.41 -14.31 -13.67
N GLY A 557 15.90 -14.66 -12.48
CA GLY A 557 16.38 -13.69 -11.49
C GLY A 557 15.30 -12.72 -11.00
N TRP A 558 15.57 -11.42 -11.10
CA TRP A 558 14.68 -10.34 -10.63
C TRP A 558 13.83 -9.78 -11.77
N LEU A 559 12.63 -9.33 -11.42
CA LEU A 559 11.73 -8.63 -12.35
C LEU A 559 12.31 -7.26 -12.72
N ALA A 560 12.86 -6.54 -11.73
CA ALA A 560 13.65 -5.33 -11.89
C ALA A 560 14.57 -5.13 -10.67
N THR A 561 15.68 -4.40 -10.85
CA THR A 561 16.67 -4.16 -9.78
C THR A 561 16.88 -2.68 -9.51
N ASN A 562 17.30 -2.34 -8.29
CA ASN A 562 17.55 -0.97 -7.83
C ASN A 562 16.35 -0.03 -8.09
N VAL A 563 15.13 -0.54 -7.92
CA VAL A 563 13.89 0.18 -8.23
C VAL A 563 13.62 1.25 -7.18
N ALA A 564 13.34 2.47 -7.64
CA ALA A 564 12.95 3.60 -6.78
C ALA A 564 11.43 3.83 -6.77
N ALA A 565 10.79 3.70 -7.93
CA ALA A 565 9.34 3.85 -8.05
C ALA A 565 8.77 2.91 -9.12
N VAL A 566 7.48 2.60 -9.01
CA VAL A 566 6.71 1.85 -10.01
C VAL A 566 5.51 2.69 -10.45
N LYS A 567 5.29 2.78 -11.76
CA LYS A 567 4.13 3.44 -12.37
C LYS A 567 3.22 2.38 -13.00
N PHE A 568 1.93 2.48 -12.72
CA PHE A 568 0.88 1.77 -13.44
C PHE A 568 0.14 2.78 -14.32
N ASP A 569 0.08 2.49 -15.62
CA ASP A 569 -0.61 3.29 -16.62
C ASP A 569 -1.80 2.50 -17.15
N PHE A 570 -3.02 2.92 -16.78
CA PHE A 570 -4.27 2.25 -17.14
C PHE A 570 -4.83 2.70 -18.50
N THR A 571 -4.14 3.61 -19.19
CA THR A 571 -4.61 4.16 -20.48
C THR A 571 -4.10 3.38 -21.69
N SER A 572 -3.06 2.57 -21.49
CA SER A 572 -2.42 1.79 -22.54
C SER A 572 -2.10 0.38 -22.04
N PRO A 573 -2.58 -0.69 -22.72
CA PRO A 573 -3.48 -0.65 -23.87
C PRO A 573 -4.86 -0.07 -23.52
N ALA A 574 -5.63 0.31 -24.55
CA ALA A 574 -6.95 0.88 -24.34
C ALA A 574 -7.87 -0.10 -23.60
N SER A 575 -8.61 0.43 -22.64
CA SER A 575 -9.61 -0.30 -21.87
C SER A 575 -10.87 -0.56 -22.72
N GLU A 576 -11.51 -1.68 -22.48
CA GLU A 576 -12.80 -2.06 -23.02
C GLU A 576 -13.84 -1.02 -22.60
N ASN A 577 -14.58 -0.51 -23.58
CA ASN A 577 -15.53 0.59 -23.37
C ASN A 577 -14.91 1.83 -22.70
N GLY A 578 -13.58 1.96 -22.67
CA GLY A 578 -12.83 3.01 -21.99
C GLY A 578 -12.61 2.81 -20.48
N PHE A 579 -13.06 1.69 -19.87
CA PHE A 579 -13.01 1.49 -18.43
C PHE A 579 -12.68 0.04 -18.01
N CYS A 580 -11.86 -0.11 -16.96
CA CYS A 580 -11.59 -1.36 -16.27
C CYS A 580 -11.78 -1.16 -14.75
N GLY A 581 -12.16 -2.24 -14.04
CA GLY A 581 -12.31 -2.25 -12.59
C GLY A 581 -11.12 -2.91 -11.90
N TYR A 582 -10.50 -2.21 -10.94
CA TYR A 582 -9.34 -2.72 -10.19
C TYR A 582 -9.60 -2.69 -8.69
N ALA A 583 -9.22 -3.77 -8.01
CA ALA A 583 -9.40 -3.91 -6.57
C ALA A 583 -8.10 -3.83 -5.77
N ASN A 584 -7.00 -4.39 -6.28
CA ASN A 584 -5.75 -4.40 -5.52
C ASN A 584 -4.51 -4.62 -6.40
N ILE A 585 -3.39 -4.03 -5.99
CA ILE A 585 -2.06 -4.18 -6.57
C ILE A 585 -1.10 -4.65 -5.47
N GLY A 586 -0.61 -5.87 -5.63
CA GLY A 586 0.50 -6.42 -4.86
C GLY A 586 1.82 -6.20 -5.60
N LEU A 587 2.77 -5.48 -4.98
CA LEU A 587 4.13 -5.30 -5.47
C LEU A 587 5.09 -6.02 -4.53
N PHE A 588 5.85 -7.00 -5.00
CA PHE A 588 6.68 -7.83 -4.13
C PHE A 588 8.14 -7.74 -4.53
N GLY A 589 9.03 -7.80 -3.53
CA GLY A 589 10.46 -7.63 -3.72
C GLY A 589 11.23 -7.60 -2.40
N ILE A 590 12.54 -7.43 -2.51
CA ILE A 590 13.44 -7.30 -1.35
C ILE A 590 14.01 -5.87 -1.36
N PRO A 591 13.75 -5.06 -0.31
CA PRO A 591 14.42 -3.78 -0.13
C PRO A 591 15.93 -3.96 0.07
N LEU A 592 16.72 -3.00 -0.42
CA LEU A 592 18.18 -3.08 -0.37
C LEU A 592 18.74 -2.53 0.96
N GLY A 593 19.79 -3.18 1.48
CA GLY A 593 20.55 -2.69 2.62
C GLY A 593 21.26 -1.35 2.35
N PRO A 594 21.88 -0.74 3.36
CA PRO A 594 22.61 0.51 3.18
C PRO A 594 23.78 0.34 2.19
N VAL A 595 24.12 1.41 1.47
CA VAL A 595 25.22 1.47 0.51
C VAL A 595 26.04 2.73 0.77
N VAL A 596 27.37 2.62 0.74
CA VAL A 596 28.28 3.75 0.92
C VAL A 596 28.18 4.71 -0.27
N VAL A 597 27.97 6.00 -0.02
CA VAL A 597 28.03 7.06 -1.04
C VAL A 597 29.19 8.02 -0.83
N MET A 598 29.75 8.09 0.39
CA MET A 598 31.00 8.79 0.70
C MET A 598 31.77 7.96 1.73
N ASN A 599 33.00 7.57 1.36
CA ASN A 599 33.93 6.92 2.28
C ASN A 599 34.43 7.91 3.35
N THR A 600 35.01 7.37 4.42
CA THR A 600 35.51 8.17 5.54
C THR A 600 36.51 9.22 5.07
N LEU A 601 36.23 10.48 5.38
CA LEU A 601 37.11 11.63 5.15
C LEU A 601 37.39 12.34 6.49
N PRO A 602 38.61 12.82 6.74
CA PRO A 602 39.80 12.61 5.92
C PRO A 602 40.27 11.14 5.90
N VAL A 603 40.98 10.72 4.85
CA VAL A 603 41.49 9.35 4.71
C VAL A 603 42.59 9.08 5.73
N THR A 604 43.49 10.04 5.90
CA THR A 604 44.43 10.09 7.03
C THR A 604 44.34 11.44 7.72
N ALA A 605 44.54 11.44 9.02
CA ALA A 605 44.69 12.62 9.85
C ALA A 605 45.87 12.43 10.79
N ALA A 606 46.66 13.49 10.98
CA ALA A 606 47.69 13.57 12.01
C ALA A 606 47.47 14.85 12.82
N ASP A 607 47.53 14.77 14.14
CA ASP A 607 47.42 15.93 15.04
C ASP A 607 48.13 15.64 16.38
N VAL A 608 48.10 16.58 17.32
CA VAL A 608 48.75 16.48 18.63
C VAL A 608 47.75 16.37 19.80
N VAL A 609 48.25 15.93 20.96
CA VAL A 609 47.46 15.86 22.21
C VAL A 609 46.80 17.21 22.53
N GLY A 610 45.52 17.18 22.91
CA GLY A 610 44.70 18.34 23.24
C GLY A 610 43.99 18.98 22.04
N SER A 611 44.32 18.60 20.80
CA SER A 611 43.66 19.09 19.58
C SER A 611 42.30 18.41 19.34
N GLN A 612 41.72 18.64 18.16
CA GLN A 612 40.47 18.03 17.70
C GLN A 612 40.55 17.62 16.21
N VAL A 613 39.83 16.56 15.85
CA VAL A 613 39.63 16.11 14.46
C VAL A 613 38.18 15.67 14.26
N ALA A 614 37.65 15.85 13.05
CA ALA A 614 36.37 15.27 12.66
C ALA A 614 36.55 14.29 11.50
N PHE A 615 35.80 13.19 11.54
CA PHE A 615 35.62 12.25 10.43
C PHE A 615 34.19 12.30 9.93
N THR A 616 33.98 12.23 8.61
CA THR A 616 32.67 12.20 7.97
C THR A 616 32.57 11.01 7.02
N ALA A 617 31.39 10.40 6.94
CA ALA A 617 31.05 9.36 5.96
C ALA A 617 29.54 9.42 5.66
N ALA A 618 29.13 8.95 4.47
CA ALA A 618 27.72 9.01 4.07
C ALA A 618 27.24 7.72 3.39
N PHE A 619 25.97 7.39 3.62
CA PHE A 619 25.29 6.21 3.10
C PHE A 619 23.95 6.58 2.49
N THR A 620 23.49 5.75 1.55
CA THR A 620 22.11 5.72 1.06
C THR A 620 21.47 4.38 1.43
N ALA A 621 20.16 4.34 1.75
CA ALA A 621 19.52 3.11 2.21
C ALA A 621 18.01 3.07 1.96
N ALA A 622 17.42 1.87 1.93
CA ALA A 622 15.98 1.65 1.80
C ALA A 622 15.18 1.81 3.12
N SER A 623 15.73 2.54 4.07
CA SER A 623 15.09 2.98 5.31
C SER A 623 16.15 3.81 6.00
N PRO A 624 15.79 4.81 6.82
CA PRO A 624 16.77 5.53 7.62
C PRO A 624 17.66 4.52 8.35
N PRO A 625 18.96 4.42 8.01
CA PRO A 625 19.83 3.43 8.63
C PRO A 625 20.23 3.94 10.01
N ALA A 626 20.42 3.01 10.95
CA ALA A 626 21.13 3.31 12.18
C ALA A 626 22.63 3.43 11.89
N TYR A 627 23.26 4.44 12.46
CA TYR A 627 24.68 4.72 12.30
C TYR A 627 25.44 4.39 13.59
N GLN A 628 26.65 3.85 13.44
CA GLN A 628 27.54 3.60 14.56
C GLN A 628 29.00 3.74 14.12
N TRP A 629 29.71 4.74 14.65
CA TRP A 629 31.16 4.83 14.46
C TRP A 629 31.87 3.76 15.26
N ARG A 630 32.90 3.18 14.65
CA ARG A 630 33.75 2.16 15.24
C ARG A 630 35.22 2.56 15.16
N VAL A 631 35.95 2.23 16.21
CA VAL A 631 37.40 2.40 16.31
C VAL A 631 38.08 1.05 16.07
N ILE A 632 39.12 1.05 15.25
CA ILE A 632 39.96 -0.10 14.92
C ILE A 632 41.35 0.18 15.50
N SER A 633 41.69 -0.52 16.58
CA SER A 633 42.98 -0.38 17.25
C SER A 633 43.53 -1.77 17.60
N GLY A 634 44.82 -1.99 17.34
CA GLY A 634 45.47 -3.29 17.57
C GLY A 634 44.81 -4.47 16.83
N GLY A 635 44.20 -4.22 15.67
CA GLY A 635 43.44 -5.23 14.90
C GLY A 635 42.06 -5.57 15.46
N THR A 636 41.62 -4.91 16.54
CA THR A 636 40.30 -5.09 17.15
C THR A 636 39.38 -3.93 16.81
N THR A 637 38.14 -4.22 16.43
CA THR A 637 37.11 -3.23 16.11
C THR A 637 36.10 -3.12 17.24
N ASN A 638 35.91 -1.93 17.80
CA ASN A 638 34.97 -1.65 18.88
C ASN A 638 34.06 -0.47 18.53
N ASP A 639 32.81 -0.48 18.99
CA ASP A 639 31.89 0.65 18.85
C ASP A 639 32.31 1.81 19.75
N ILE A 640 32.18 3.04 19.25
CA ILE A 640 32.37 4.27 20.03
C ILE A 640 31.01 4.66 20.62
N PRO A 641 30.81 4.57 21.95
CA PRO A 641 29.50 4.82 22.56
C PRO A 641 28.93 6.19 22.20
N GLY A 642 27.67 6.22 21.74
CA GLY A 642 26.94 7.45 21.40
C GLY A 642 27.32 8.10 20.07
N ALA A 643 28.30 7.58 19.35
CA ALA A 643 28.72 8.12 18.05
C ALA A 643 27.84 7.61 16.90
N THR A 644 26.59 8.11 16.83
CA THR A 644 25.55 7.63 15.92
C THR A 644 25.18 8.63 14.81
N ASN A 645 26.05 9.59 14.53
CA ASN A 645 25.88 10.58 13.45
C ASN A 645 26.79 10.25 12.26
N THR A 646 26.54 10.89 11.11
CA THR A 646 27.42 10.80 9.92
C THR A 646 28.77 11.51 10.11
N THR A 647 28.91 12.30 11.18
CA THR A 647 30.15 12.96 11.59
C THR A 647 30.57 12.48 12.98
N LEU A 648 31.82 12.06 13.13
CA LEU A 648 32.47 11.80 14.42
C LEU A 648 33.42 12.95 14.73
N ALA A 649 33.16 13.69 15.79
CA ALA A 649 34.09 14.70 16.31
C ALA A 649 34.85 14.14 17.52
N LEU A 650 36.18 14.12 17.45
CA LEU A 650 37.07 13.78 18.55
C LEU A 650 37.71 15.06 19.06
N THR A 651 37.44 15.41 20.32
CA THR A 651 37.99 16.60 20.99
C THR A 651 38.95 16.21 22.09
N ASN A 652 39.85 17.12 22.47
CA ASN A 652 40.86 16.89 23.50
C ASN A 652 41.65 15.60 23.26
N LEU A 653 42.22 15.46 22.05
CA LEU A 653 42.89 14.25 21.59
C LEU A 653 43.94 13.74 22.59
N GLN A 654 44.00 12.43 22.75
CA GLN A 654 44.97 11.71 23.57
C GLN A 654 45.77 10.75 22.69
N LEU A 655 46.96 10.33 23.13
CA LEU A 655 47.77 9.35 22.38
C LEU A 655 47.01 8.05 22.07
N THR A 656 46.11 7.66 22.98
CA THR A 656 45.23 6.49 22.86
C THR A 656 44.16 6.64 21.77
N ASN A 657 43.95 7.83 21.21
CA ASN A 657 43.08 8.03 20.06
C ASN A 657 43.76 7.66 18.73
N THR A 658 45.05 7.30 18.73
CA THR A 658 45.73 6.76 17.54
C THR A 658 45.12 5.42 17.14
N ALA A 659 44.35 5.42 16.06
CA ALA A 659 43.55 4.29 15.57
C ALA A 659 42.98 4.60 14.17
N ALA A 660 42.35 3.62 13.53
CA ALA A 660 41.49 3.88 12.36
C ALA A 660 40.02 3.95 12.76
N TYR A 661 39.25 4.78 12.08
CA TYR A 661 37.84 5.07 12.37
C TYR A 661 36.99 4.76 11.13
N GLN A 662 35.91 4.02 11.30
CA GLN A 662 34.97 3.71 10.22
C GLN A 662 33.53 3.87 10.70
N LEU A 663 32.62 4.22 9.79
CA LEU A 663 31.20 4.31 10.06
C LEU A 663 30.50 3.04 9.57
N GLN A 664 29.66 2.46 10.41
CA GLN A 664 28.68 1.44 10.01
C GLN A 664 27.32 2.10 9.79
N ALA A 665 26.66 1.70 8.71
CA ALA A 665 25.23 1.89 8.53
C ALA A 665 24.52 0.53 8.54
N SER A 666 23.41 0.41 9.26
CA SER A 666 22.61 -0.83 9.32
C SER A 666 21.12 -0.55 9.24
N ASN A 667 20.38 -1.42 8.56
CA ASN A 667 18.92 -1.48 8.62
C ASN A 667 18.46 -2.95 8.67
N ALA A 668 17.14 -3.19 8.64
CA ALA A 668 16.57 -4.53 8.68
C ALA A 668 17.00 -5.44 7.50
N TYR A 669 17.57 -4.86 6.45
CA TYR A 669 17.92 -5.55 5.20
C TYR A 669 19.43 -5.73 5.00
N GLY A 670 20.28 -5.16 5.85
CA GLY A 670 21.72 -5.36 5.79
C GLY A 670 22.56 -4.31 6.48
N VAL A 671 23.88 -4.44 6.29
CA VAL A 671 24.91 -3.59 6.87
C VAL A 671 25.91 -3.17 5.79
N ALA A 672 26.32 -1.91 5.80
CA ALA A 672 27.46 -1.41 5.04
C ALA A 672 28.46 -0.67 5.93
N LEU A 673 29.71 -0.65 5.48
CA LEU A 673 30.85 -0.04 6.17
C LEU A 673 31.54 0.94 5.23
N SER A 674 31.90 2.12 5.73
CA SER A 674 32.84 3.00 5.03
C SER A 674 34.27 2.45 5.15
N SER A 675 35.15 2.80 4.19
CA SER A 675 36.59 2.54 4.34
C SER A 675 37.14 3.23 5.60
N PRO A 676 38.05 2.61 6.37
CA PRO A 676 38.62 3.23 7.57
C PRO A 676 39.48 4.47 7.28
N GLY A 677 39.28 5.55 8.03
CA GLY A 677 40.16 6.73 8.07
C GLY A 677 41.15 6.65 9.24
N SER A 678 42.44 6.80 8.99
CA SER A 678 43.49 6.62 10.02
C SER A 678 43.81 7.92 10.75
N LEU A 679 43.87 7.90 12.08
CA LEU A 679 44.33 9.00 12.93
C LEU A 679 45.65 8.66 13.63
N THR A 680 46.62 9.56 13.53
CA THR A 680 47.85 9.52 14.33
C THR A 680 47.86 10.70 15.30
N VAL A 681 47.92 10.43 16.60
CA VAL A 681 48.04 11.47 17.63
C VAL A 681 49.45 11.46 18.24
N SER A 682 50.16 12.58 18.11
CA SER A 682 51.51 12.76 18.65
C SER A 682 51.52 13.56 19.95
N SER A 683 52.57 13.43 20.75
CA SER A 683 52.77 14.28 21.94
C SER A 683 52.90 15.74 21.55
N MET A 684 52.48 16.65 22.45
CA MET A 684 52.72 18.08 22.27
C MET A 684 54.24 18.35 22.18
N PRO A 685 54.72 19.06 21.14
CA PRO A 685 56.14 19.37 21.02
C PRO A 685 56.66 20.27 22.15
N ALA A 686 57.94 20.11 22.50
CA ALA A 686 58.59 20.99 23.47
C ALA A 686 58.70 22.42 22.93
N ALA A 687 58.61 23.40 23.84
CA ALA A 687 58.74 24.80 23.47
C ALA A 687 60.18 25.16 23.09
N VAL A 688 60.35 25.89 21.99
CA VAL A 688 61.62 26.50 21.60
C VAL A 688 61.42 28.01 21.61
N ASN A 689 62.23 28.74 22.38
CA ASN A 689 62.10 30.21 22.53
C ASN A 689 60.67 30.65 22.92
N ASN A 690 60.07 29.99 23.92
CA ASN A 690 58.68 30.17 24.35
C ASN A 690 57.61 29.74 23.32
N VAL A 691 57.98 29.19 22.15
CA VAL A 691 57.01 28.79 21.11
C VAL A 691 56.82 27.28 21.09
N VAL A 692 55.58 26.84 21.29
CA VAL A 692 55.11 25.48 21.02
C VAL A 692 54.51 25.46 19.62
N THR A 693 55.09 24.65 18.72
CA THR A 693 54.62 24.49 17.34
C THR A 693 53.87 23.17 17.20
N SER A 694 52.54 23.23 17.08
CA SER A 694 51.67 22.07 16.84
C SER A 694 51.39 21.91 15.35
N MET A 695 51.59 20.69 14.82
CA MET A 695 51.34 20.38 13.42
C MET A 695 50.14 19.45 13.27
N ALA A 696 49.33 19.70 12.24
CA ALA A 696 48.26 18.82 11.82
C ALA A 696 48.30 18.60 10.31
N ALA A 697 47.89 17.43 9.86
CA ALA A 697 47.75 17.09 8.44
C ALA A 697 46.48 16.27 8.20
N GLN A 698 45.85 16.43 7.03
CA GLN A 698 44.71 15.64 6.60
C GLN A 698 44.80 15.34 5.11
N THR A 699 44.38 14.14 4.69
CA THR A 699 44.38 13.74 3.27
C THR A 699 42.99 13.42 2.72
N GLY A 700 42.83 13.65 1.42
CA GLY A 700 41.64 13.30 0.64
C GLY A 700 41.69 11.88 0.05
N LEU A 701 40.77 11.59 -0.87
CA LEU A 701 40.67 10.28 -1.55
C LEU A 701 41.66 10.10 -2.72
N GLY A 702 42.32 11.17 -3.19
CA GLY A 702 43.20 11.17 -4.36
C GLY A 702 42.46 11.29 -5.70
N ASN A 703 43.16 10.97 -6.79
CA ASN A 703 42.59 10.84 -8.15
C ASN A 703 41.75 12.04 -8.64
N GLY A 704 42.15 13.27 -8.31
CA GLY A 704 41.49 14.48 -8.79
C GLY A 704 40.15 14.83 -8.11
N THR A 705 39.74 14.13 -7.04
CA THR A 705 38.57 14.54 -6.24
C THR A 705 38.81 15.87 -5.52
N ALA A 706 37.74 16.63 -5.23
CA ALA A 706 37.87 17.76 -4.31
C ALA A 706 37.99 17.25 -2.86
N PHE A 707 38.85 17.87 -2.05
CA PHE A 707 38.98 17.59 -0.63
C PHE A 707 38.99 18.87 0.18
N THR A 708 38.21 18.95 1.25
CA THR A 708 38.23 20.07 2.18
C THR A 708 38.57 19.54 3.57
N PRO A 709 39.64 20.05 4.23
CA PRO A 709 39.97 19.62 5.58
C PRO A 709 38.87 20.02 6.56
N THR A 710 38.78 19.32 7.68
CA THR A 710 37.73 19.53 8.70
C THR A 710 38.00 20.70 9.64
N TRP A 711 38.98 21.54 9.32
CA TRP A 711 39.31 22.70 10.12
C TRP A 711 38.33 23.86 9.86
N THR A 712 37.91 24.51 10.94
CA THR A 712 37.10 25.73 10.88
C THR A 712 37.99 26.94 11.02
N PHE A 713 37.95 27.85 10.05
CA PHE A 713 38.65 29.11 10.15
C PHE A 713 37.99 30.05 11.14
N THR A 714 38.81 30.69 11.98
CA THR A 714 38.35 31.76 12.86
C THR A 714 38.84 33.08 12.29
N THR A 715 37.93 33.88 11.74
CA THR A 715 38.21 35.24 11.27
C THR A 715 38.03 36.29 12.36
N ASN A 716 37.26 35.96 13.41
CA ASN A 716 37.12 36.80 14.60
C ASN A 716 38.47 36.95 15.31
N ASP A 717 38.81 38.17 15.71
CA ASP A 717 40.04 38.52 16.43
C ASP A 717 41.36 38.23 15.68
N ASN A 718 41.31 37.91 14.38
CA ASN A 718 42.49 37.81 13.53
C ASN A 718 42.98 39.23 13.15
N LEU A 719 44.13 39.62 13.70
CA LEU A 719 44.75 40.94 13.57
C LEU A 719 45.08 41.33 12.12
N ILE A 720 45.21 40.36 11.22
CA ILE A 720 45.54 40.59 9.80
C ILE A 720 44.41 40.20 8.86
N ALA A 721 43.20 39.92 9.35
CA ALA A 721 42.07 39.52 8.51
C ALA A 721 41.78 40.55 7.41
N GLY A 722 41.76 40.11 6.15
CA GLY A 722 41.55 40.95 4.97
C GLY A 722 42.64 41.99 4.67
N GLN A 723 43.72 42.04 5.47
CA GLN A 723 44.78 43.04 5.27
C GLN A 723 45.69 42.65 4.11
N LEU A 724 46.08 43.65 3.31
CA LEU A 724 47.17 43.52 2.36
C LEU A 724 48.51 43.49 3.11
N PRO A 725 49.50 42.71 2.66
CA PRO A 725 50.84 42.79 3.20
C PRO A 725 51.43 44.19 3.04
N SER A 726 52.16 44.67 4.05
CA SER A 726 52.93 45.91 3.96
C SER A 726 54.21 45.75 3.15
N ASN A 727 54.72 44.53 3.01
CA ASN A 727 55.84 44.21 2.13
C ASN A 727 55.77 42.74 1.67
N THR A 728 56.17 42.47 0.43
CA THR A 728 56.25 41.12 -0.15
C THR A 728 57.51 40.97 -1.00
N SER A 729 58.03 39.74 -1.09
CA SER A 729 59.06 39.37 -2.06
C SER A 729 58.67 38.09 -2.78
N GLY A 730 59.04 37.95 -4.06
CA GLY A 730 58.68 36.82 -4.92
C GLY A 730 57.30 36.92 -5.56
N ASN A 731 56.90 35.89 -6.32
CA ASN A 731 55.65 35.81 -7.07
C ASN A 731 54.63 34.87 -6.41
N PHE A 732 53.65 35.43 -5.70
CA PHE A 732 52.55 34.67 -5.07
C PHE A 732 51.43 34.26 -6.05
N SER A 733 51.42 34.83 -7.26
CA SER A 733 50.44 34.55 -8.31
C SER A 733 50.95 33.50 -9.33
N MET A 734 51.98 32.73 -8.95
CA MET A 734 52.60 31.74 -9.82
C MET A 734 51.62 30.63 -10.26
N GLU A 735 51.89 30.05 -11.44
CA GLU A 735 51.22 28.92 -12.10
C GLU A 735 49.84 29.16 -12.74
N VAL A 736 48.98 30.01 -12.16
CA VAL A 736 47.62 30.23 -12.70
C VAL A 736 47.10 31.64 -12.41
N PRO A 737 46.47 32.32 -13.40
CA PRO A 737 45.78 33.57 -13.18
C PRO A 737 44.70 33.46 -12.09
N GLY A 738 44.55 34.50 -11.27
CA GLY A 738 43.56 34.55 -10.19
C GLY A 738 44.09 34.22 -8.80
N ARG A 739 45.33 33.68 -8.69
CA ARG A 739 46.03 33.60 -7.40
C ARG A 739 46.50 34.98 -6.95
N SER A 740 46.41 35.23 -5.64
CA SER A 740 46.82 36.49 -5.04
C SER A 740 47.38 36.25 -3.64
N VAL A 741 48.40 37.01 -3.25
CA VAL A 741 48.91 37.02 -1.86
C VAL A 741 47.80 37.32 -0.84
N ASN A 742 46.73 37.99 -1.27
CA ASN A 742 45.58 38.32 -0.45
C ASN A 742 44.85 37.07 0.05
N SER A 743 44.94 35.94 -0.66
CA SER A 743 44.34 34.67 -0.22
C SER A 743 44.77 34.32 1.21
N LEU A 744 46.01 34.68 1.58
CA LEU A 744 46.56 34.42 2.91
C LEU A 744 45.79 35.10 4.05
N THR A 745 45.00 36.15 3.81
CA THR A 745 44.33 36.90 4.89
C THR A 745 42.82 37.07 4.74
N VAL A 746 42.27 36.93 3.53
CA VAL A 746 40.83 37.19 3.28
C VAL A 746 39.90 36.14 3.88
N GLY A 747 40.41 34.95 4.22
CA GLY A 747 39.59 33.80 4.62
C GLY A 747 38.78 33.23 3.44
N GLY A 748 38.31 32.00 3.56
CA GLY A 748 37.59 31.34 2.46
C GLY A 748 37.40 29.84 2.70
N SER A 749 37.27 29.09 1.61
CA SER A 749 37.29 27.61 1.65
C SER A 749 38.73 27.12 1.59
N ASP A 750 39.12 26.13 2.40
CA ASP A 750 40.40 25.41 2.29
C ASP A 750 40.35 24.27 1.26
N SER A 751 39.27 24.20 0.48
CA SER A 751 39.08 23.14 -0.51
C SER A 751 40.27 23.06 -1.47
N LEU A 752 40.84 21.87 -1.56
CA LEU A 752 41.86 21.42 -2.49
C LEU A 752 41.16 20.77 -3.67
N THR A 753 41.01 21.51 -4.76
CA THR A 753 40.45 21.02 -6.02
C THR A 753 41.50 21.11 -7.11
N GLN A 754 41.63 20.06 -7.91
CA GLN A 754 42.52 20.07 -9.07
C GLN A 754 41.93 20.95 -10.18
N ILE A 755 42.69 21.93 -10.63
CA ILE A 755 42.31 22.86 -11.70
C ILE A 755 43.35 22.86 -12.83
N ALA A 756 42.93 23.24 -14.04
CA ALA A 756 43.86 23.40 -15.15
C ALA A 756 44.78 24.62 -14.93
N ALA A 757 46.07 24.44 -15.21
CA ALA A 757 47.08 25.51 -15.16
C ALA A 757 47.55 25.89 -16.58
N SER A 758 48.47 26.86 -16.69
CA SER A 758 49.12 27.16 -17.98
C SER A 758 49.91 25.98 -18.56
N VAL A 759 50.37 25.06 -17.72
CA VAL A 759 50.92 23.75 -18.09
C VAL A 759 50.43 22.71 -17.08
N GLY A 760 49.70 21.69 -17.53
CA GLY A 760 49.21 20.60 -16.68
C GLY A 760 48.09 21.02 -15.71
N TYR A 761 48.15 20.51 -14.49
CA TYR A 761 47.16 20.76 -13.44
C TYR A 761 47.83 21.35 -12.20
N THR A 762 47.09 22.15 -11.44
CA THR A 762 47.52 22.75 -10.17
C THR A 762 46.37 22.76 -9.16
N THR A 763 46.62 23.29 -7.97
CA THR A 763 45.63 23.47 -6.90
C THR A 763 44.76 24.71 -7.14
N SER A 764 43.54 24.70 -6.61
CA SER A 764 42.59 25.81 -6.58
C SER A 764 43.21 27.17 -6.20
N THR A 765 42.60 28.25 -6.69
CA THR A 765 43.16 29.62 -6.67
C THR A 765 43.20 30.29 -5.28
N ASN A 766 42.56 29.68 -4.29
CA ASN A 766 42.66 30.02 -2.87
C ASN A 766 44.03 29.69 -2.25
N TYR A 767 44.88 28.93 -2.94
CA TYR A 767 46.26 28.66 -2.52
C TYR A 767 47.26 29.50 -3.31
N VAL A 768 48.31 29.97 -2.64
CA VAL A 768 49.46 30.63 -3.27
C VAL A 768 50.70 29.72 -3.23
N THR A 769 51.53 29.83 -4.28
CA THR A 769 52.81 29.10 -4.36
C THR A 769 53.91 29.93 -3.73
N CYS A 770 54.61 29.37 -2.75
CA CYS A 770 55.67 30.04 -2.00
C CYS A 770 56.90 29.13 -1.88
N GLY A 771 58.07 29.67 -1.53
CA GLY A 771 59.27 28.85 -1.33
C GLY A 771 60.56 29.55 -1.75
N ASN A 772 61.62 28.75 -1.90
CA ASN A 772 62.95 29.18 -2.35
C ASN A 772 63.27 28.83 -3.82
N GLY A 773 62.34 28.21 -4.55
CA GLY A 773 62.50 27.84 -5.96
C GLY A 773 61.82 28.82 -6.92
N GLY A 774 62.37 28.96 -8.13
CA GLY A 774 61.65 29.47 -9.32
C GLY A 774 61.05 30.88 -9.26
N GLY A 775 61.44 31.71 -8.27
CA GLY A 775 60.85 33.04 -8.07
C GLY A 775 59.49 33.04 -7.35
N ALA A 776 59.11 31.92 -6.70
CA ALA A 776 57.90 31.83 -5.89
C ALA A 776 57.85 32.89 -4.77
N GLY A 777 56.67 33.11 -4.19
CA GLY A 777 56.50 34.00 -3.03
C GLY A 777 57.46 33.62 -1.90
N SER A 778 58.39 34.50 -1.54
CA SER A 778 59.51 34.17 -0.66
C SER A 778 59.41 34.85 0.71
N SER A 779 58.73 35.98 0.82
CA SER A 779 58.38 36.55 2.12
C SER A 779 57.17 37.47 2.07
N VAL A 780 56.48 37.58 3.21
CA VAL A 780 55.35 38.47 3.42
C VAL A 780 55.46 39.12 4.79
N THR A 781 55.22 40.44 4.87
CA THR A 781 55.25 41.22 6.11
C THR A 781 53.92 41.92 6.31
N TYR A 782 53.36 41.84 7.52
CA TYR A 782 52.15 42.53 7.92
C TYR A 782 52.46 43.49 9.06
N THR A 783 52.23 44.78 8.84
CA THR A 783 52.29 45.80 9.89
C THR A 783 50.98 45.80 10.66
N LEU A 784 51.06 45.66 11.98
CA LEU A 784 49.88 45.60 12.85
C LEU A 784 49.42 47.01 13.17
N THR A 785 48.19 47.33 12.79
CA THR A 785 47.58 48.65 13.03
C THR A 785 46.52 48.55 14.12
N GLY A 786 46.23 49.66 14.80
CA GLY A 786 45.19 49.70 15.85
C GLY A 786 45.68 49.70 17.30
N SER A 787 47.00 49.70 17.55
CA SER A 787 47.57 49.93 18.88
C SER A 787 48.83 50.79 18.81
N ALA A 788 48.85 51.91 19.53
CA ALA A 788 50.01 52.80 19.62
C ALA A 788 51.21 52.16 20.36
N SER A 789 50.96 51.12 21.16
CA SER A 789 51.99 50.38 21.92
C SER A 789 52.26 48.97 21.36
N GLY A 790 51.67 48.65 20.20
CA GLY A 790 51.79 47.34 19.57
C GLY A 790 50.87 46.30 20.21
N PHE A 791 51.08 45.04 19.83
CA PHE A 791 50.25 43.92 20.27
C PHE A 791 51.07 42.87 21.04
N ASN A 792 50.44 42.25 22.02
CA ASN A 792 50.89 41.01 22.64
C ASN A 792 50.26 39.84 21.88
N LEU A 793 51.07 39.08 21.14
CA LEU A 793 50.58 37.99 20.29
C LEU A 793 50.22 36.75 21.11
N THR A 794 49.05 36.16 20.88
CA THR A 794 48.56 34.98 21.59
C THR A 794 48.80 33.69 20.83
N ASN A 795 48.65 33.69 19.50
CA ASN A 795 48.90 32.53 18.66
C ASN A 795 49.00 32.91 17.18
N ILE A 796 49.65 32.05 16.40
CA ILE A 796 49.70 32.12 14.94
C ILE A 796 49.21 30.80 14.39
N MET A 797 48.36 30.84 13.37
CA MET A 797 47.92 29.66 12.63
C MET A 797 48.22 29.85 11.15
N VAL A 798 48.84 28.85 10.53
CA VAL A 798 49.12 28.84 9.10
C VAL A 798 48.52 27.58 8.49
N TYR A 799 47.73 27.76 7.45
CA TYR A 799 47.07 26.72 6.68
C TYR A 799 47.75 26.60 5.32
N GLY A 800 47.98 25.38 4.90
CA GLY A 800 48.60 25.06 3.64
C GLY A 800 48.18 23.69 3.15
N GLY A 801 48.81 23.26 2.07
CA GLY A 801 48.43 22.04 1.39
C GLY A 801 48.46 22.17 -0.12
N TRP A 802 48.25 21.03 -0.78
CA TRP A 802 48.24 20.93 -2.23
C TRP A 802 47.41 19.73 -2.70
N VAL A 803 47.04 19.70 -3.98
CA VAL A 803 46.25 18.60 -4.57
C VAL A 803 47.04 17.29 -4.73
N ASP A 804 48.35 17.34 -4.46
CA ASP A 804 49.27 16.21 -4.40
C ASP A 804 50.32 16.44 -3.29
N ALA A 805 51.25 15.49 -3.10
CA ALA A 805 52.30 15.54 -2.08
C ALA A 805 53.56 16.32 -2.51
N GLY A 806 53.45 17.19 -3.53
CA GLY A 806 54.61 17.89 -4.10
C GLY A 806 54.92 19.24 -3.46
N ARG A 807 53.97 19.82 -2.72
CA ARG A 807 54.01 21.19 -2.14
C ARG A 807 53.19 21.31 -0.85
N ASP A 808 52.94 20.23 -0.16
CA ASP A 808 52.10 20.19 1.04
C ASP A 808 52.87 20.41 2.35
N GLN A 809 54.20 20.53 2.28
CA GLN A 809 55.05 20.93 3.41
C GLN A 809 54.69 22.31 3.97
N GLN A 810 54.88 22.45 5.29
CA GLN A 810 54.96 23.74 5.98
C GLN A 810 56.43 24.07 6.23
N ALA A 811 56.99 25.02 5.47
CA ALA A 811 58.39 25.44 5.55
C ALA A 811 58.49 26.97 5.55
N TYR A 812 58.67 27.57 6.73
CA TYR A 812 58.86 29.01 6.89
C TYR A 812 59.43 29.38 8.25
N THR A 813 59.94 30.60 8.35
CA THR A 813 60.43 31.20 9.59
C THR A 813 59.66 32.48 9.89
N VAL A 814 59.16 32.61 11.12
CA VAL A 814 58.41 33.77 11.58
C VAL A 814 59.33 34.70 12.35
N TYR A 815 59.27 35.98 12.02
CA TYR A 815 59.93 37.06 12.71
C TYR A 815 58.92 38.12 13.15
N TYR A 816 59.27 38.90 14.16
CA TYR A 816 58.47 40.04 14.60
C TYR A 816 59.36 41.28 14.82
N SER A 817 58.80 42.46 14.66
CA SER A 817 59.40 43.72 15.10
C SER A 817 58.59 44.31 16.25
N THR A 818 59.17 45.21 17.02
CA THR A 818 58.48 45.87 18.15
C THR A 818 58.23 47.34 17.85
N MET A 819 57.31 47.99 18.57
CA MET A 819 57.10 49.43 18.42
C MET A 819 58.35 50.26 18.74
N ALA A 820 59.26 49.73 19.57
CA ALA A 820 60.55 50.36 19.87
C ALA A 820 61.57 50.22 18.74
N ALA A 821 61.44 49.18 17.90
CA ALA A 821 62.34 48.90 16.77
C ALA A 821 61.55 48.35 15.56
N PRO A 822 60.68 49.14 14.92
CA PRO A 822 59.67 48.64 13.97
C PRO A 822 60.25 48.05 12.68
N THR A 823 61.50 48.39 12.35
CA THR A 823 62.23 47.90 11.17
C THR A 823 63.21 46.75 11.49
N THR A 824 63.43 46.42 12.76
CA THR A 824 64.32 45.33 13.19
C THR A 824 63.50 44.09 13.49
N PHE A 825 63.79 42.98 12.81
CA PHE A 825 63.04 41.74 12.92
C PHE A 825 63.79 40.70 13.77
N TYR A 826 63.16 40.29 14.87
CA TYR A 826 63.64 39.26 15.79
C TYR A 826 62.99 37.91 15.46
N LEU A 827 63.76 36.83 15.55
CA LEU A 827 63.26 35.48 15.32
C LEU A 827 62.17 35.13 16.36
N LEU A 828 61.00 34.73 15.88
CA LEU A 828 59.93 34.17 16.72
C LEU A 828 60.03 32.64 16.77
N GLY A 829 60.11 32.00 15.61
CA GLY A 829 60.15 30.55 15.49
C GLY A 829 60.27 30.09 14.05
N SER A 830 60.60 28.83 13.85
CA SER A 830 60.73 28.21 12.53
C SER A 830 59.88 26.95 12.45
N VAL A 831 59.22 26.74 11.30
CA VAL A 831 58.35 25.60 11.01
C VAL A 831 58.96 24.83 9.84
N ASN A 832 59.13 23.53 10.04
CA ASN A 832 59.62 22.60 9.03
C ASN A 832 58.93 21.25 9.19
N TYR A 833 57.75 21.11 8.60
CA TYR A 833 56.95 19.89 8.68
C TYR A 833 56.59 19.41 7.29
N ASN A 834 57.18 18.28 6.91
CA ASN A 834 56.87 17.57 5.68
C ASN A 834 56.05 16.32 6.03
N PRO A 835 54.74 16.30 5.78
CA PRO A 835 53.90 15.13 6.04
C PRO A 835 54.23 13.99 5.06
N SER A 836 54.31 12.75 5.57
CA SER A 836 54.56 11.58 4.72
C SER A 836 53.26 11.12 4.04
N ASN A 837 52.87 11.82 2.98
CA ASN A 837 51.64 11.54 2.24
C ASN A 837 51.88 10.72 0.96
N PRO A 838 50.89 9.92 0.52
CA PRO A 838 50.98 9.23 -0.77
C PRO A 838 51.02 10.22 -1.95
N ALA A 839 51.73 9.86 -3.01
CA ALA A 839 51.75 10.64 -4.25
C ALA A 839 50.34 10.76 -4.86
N ASN A 840 50.04 11.90 -5.50
CA ASN A 840 48.77 12.21 -6.17
C ASN A 840 47.52 12.21 -5.24
N VAL A 841 47.71 12.46 -3.94
CA VAL A 841 46.64 12.61 -2.96
C VAL A 841 46.61 14.04 -2.44
N GLN A 842 45.41 14.63 -2.35
CA GLN A 842 45.23 15.95 -1.78
C GLN A 842 45.65 15.93 -0.31
N SER A 843 46.49 16.87 0.08
CA SER A 843 47.06 16.97 1.41
C SER A 843 46.89 18.39 1.93
N ALA A 844 46.23 18.53 3.07
CA ALA A 844 46.09 19.77 3.80
C ALA A 844 46.98 19.73 5.05
N THR A 845 47.65 20.82 5.36
CA THR A 845 48.50 20.97 6.54
C THR A 845 48.16 22.23 7.32
N ARG A 846 48.34 22.17 8.64
CA ARG A 846 48.13 23.30 9.55
C ARG A 846 49.23 23.34 10.59
N ALA A 847 49.86 24.50 10.73
CA ALA A 847 50.77 24.80 11.82
C ALA A 847 50.09 25.76 12.81
N THR A 848 50.27 25.53 14.12
CA THR A 848 49.79 26.41 15.17
C THR A 848 50.92 26.71 16.15
N LEU A 849 51.32 27.97 16.23
CA LEU A 849 52.33 28.45 17.16
C LEU A 849 51.61 29.07 18.36
N ARG A 850 51.93 28.60 19.56
CA ARG A 850 51.38 29.10 20.84
C ARG A 850 52.50 29.35 21.83
N PRO A 851 52.33 30.28 22.79
CA PRO A 851 53.32 30.51 23.82
C PRO A 851 53.28 29.35 24.83
N SER A 852 54.43 28.93 25.33
CA SER A 852 54.48 28.03 26.48
C SER A 852 54.08 28.73 27.77
N THR A 853 54.34 30.03 27.88
CA THR A 853 53.92 30.93 28.96
C THR A 853 53.71 32.35 28.41
N GLY A 854 52.74 33.10 28.95
CA GLY A 854 52.54 34.51 28.58
C GLY A 854 52.13 34.73 27.11
N ALA A 855 52.82 35.63 26.41
CA ALA A 855 52.60 35.96 25.00
C ALA A 855 53.72 35.40 24.10
N LEU A 856 53.43 35.13 22.83
CA LEU A 856 54.42 34.73 21.83
C LEU A 856 55.49 35.81 21.64
N ALA A 857 55.04 37.06 21.55
CA ALA A 857 55.87 38.25 21.50
C ALA A 857 55.05 39.43 22.01
N THR A 858 55.73 40.41 22.60
CA THR A 858 55.11 41.59 23.22
C THR A 858 55.46 42.86 22.46
N ASN A 859 54.56 43.86 22.50
CA ASN A 859 54.76 45.18 21.87
C ASN A 859 55.01 45.10 20.36
N VAL A 860 54.42 44.11 19.70
CA VAL A 860 54.68 43.79 18.29
C VAL A 860 54.14 44.88 17.38
N ALA A 861 54.99 45.36 16.48
CA ALA A 861 54.65 46.33 15.43
C ALA A 861 54.38 45.67 14.08
N ALA A 862 55.15 44.66 13.70
CA ALA A 862 54.95 43.91 12.47
C ALA A 862 55.36 42.45 12.61
N VAL A 863 54.78 41.57 11.80
CA VAL A 863 55.16 40.16 11.70
C VAL A 863 55.59 39.86 10.26
N LYS A 864 56.73 39.20 10.11
CA LYS A 864 57.28 38.77 8.83
C LYS A 864 57.33 37.24 8.78
N PHE A 865 56.79 36.67 7.71
CA PHE A 865 56.96 35.28 7.35
C PHE A 865 58.00 35.20 6.24
N ASP A 866 59.12 34.56 6.52
CA ASP A 866 60.12 34.15 5.53
C ASP A 866 59.75 32.75 5.05
N LEU A 867 59.21 32.66 3.85
CA LEU A 867 58.71 31.44 3.22
C LEU A 867 59.81 30.73 2.42
N SER A 868 61.03 31.27 2.41
CA SER A 868 62.18 30.71 1.68
C SER A 868 63.13 29.92 2.59
N ASN A 869 62.95 30.00 3.91
CA ASN A 869 63.79 29.31 4.88
C ASN A 869 62.94 28.74 6.04
N PRO A 870 63.04 27.44 6.36
CA PRO A 870 63.89 26.43 5.72
C PRO A 870 63.50 26.13 4.28
N ALA A 871 64.41 25.49 3.53
CA ALA A 871 64.16 25.16 2.13
C ALA A 871 62.93 24.25 1.99
N SER A 872 62.04 24.65 1.08
CA SER A 872 60.83 23.91 0.74
C SER A 872 61.15 22.65 -0.06
N GLU A 873 60.33 21.62 0.10
CA GLU A 873 60.33 20.43 -0.73
C GLU A 873 60.11 20.84 -2.18
N ASN A 874 60.90 20.25 -3.08
CA ASN A 874 60.90 20.62 -4.50
C ASN A 874 61.08 22.13 -4.78
N GLY A 875 61.46 22.93 -3.79
CA GLY A 875 61.53 24.39 -3.84
C GLY A 875 60.19 25.13 -3.67
N PHE A 876 59.07 24.45 -3.41
CA PHE A 876 57.73 25.07 -3.36
C PHE A 876 56.82 24.49 -2.27
N CYS A 877 56.05 25.35 -1.58
CA CYS A 877 54.94 25.00 -0.69
C CYS A 877 53.66 25.74 -1.11
N GLY A 878 52.50 25.18 -0.81
CA GLY A 878 51.19 25.79 -0.99
C GLY A 878 50.62 26.32 0.32
N TYR A 879 50.24 27.60 0.36
CA TYR A 879 49.60 28.21 1.53
C TYR A 879 48.24 28.80 1.16
N SER A 880 47.23 28.54 1.97
CA SER A 880 45.89 29.10 1.78
C SER A 880 45.63 30.25 2.73
N GLN A 881 46.16 30.21 3.97
CA GLN A 881 45.82 31.20 4.98
C GLN A 881 46.87 31.36 6.08
N ILE A 882 46.97 32.58 6.61
CA ILE A 882 47.67 32.97 7.83
C ILE A 882 46.68 33.71 8.72
N ALA A 883 46.56 33.26 9.97
CA ALA A 883 45.78 33.95 10.99
C ALA A 883 46.69 34.30 12.17
N LEU A 884 46.64 35.56 12.57
CA LEU A 884 47.46 36.14 13.63
C LEU A 884 46.56 36.68 14.73
N PHE A 885 46.76 36.22 15.96
CA PHE A 885 45.90 36.59 17.08
C PHE A 885 46.72 37.29 18.17
N GLY A 886 46.09 38.24 18.87
CA GLY A 886 46.72 38.96 19.96
C GLY A 886 45.83 40.06 20.54
N THR A 887 46.31 40.70 21.60
CA THR A 887 45.64 41.80 22.28
C THR A 887 46.50 43.07 22.24
N PRO A 888 45.93 44.28 22.16
CA PRO A 888 46.71 45.52 22.29
C PRO A 888 47.53 45.53 23.58
N THR A 889 48.81 45.93 23.53
CA THR A 889 49.59 46.16 24.74
C THR A 889 49.03 47.37 25.48
N GLN A 890 48.67 47.20 26.75
CA GLN A 890 48.29 48.33 27.60
C GLN A 890 49.52 49.09 28.11
N VAL A 891 49.49 50.42 28.00
CA VAL A 891 50.47 51.30 28.66
C VAL A 891 50.08 51.38 30.14
N VAL A 892 50.90 50.81 31.02
CA VAL A 892 50.81 51.14 32.45
C VAL A 892 51.33 52.58 32.58
N VAL A 893 50.42 53.55 32.63
CA VAL A 893 50.76 54.92 32.99
C VAL A 893 51.17 54.89 34.48
N PRO A 894 52.38 55.35 34.85
CA PRO A 894 52.74 55.47 36.26
C PRO A 894 51.69 56.33 36.97
N PRO A 895 51.30 55.98 38.20
CA PRO A 895 50.33 56.79 38.92
C PRO A 895 50.84 58.23 39.02
N ALA A 896 49.94 59.19 38.80
CA ALA A 896 50.22 60.59 38.94
C ALA A 896 50.87 60.88 40.32
N THR A 897 51.86 61.77 40.33
CA THR A 897 52.72 62.02 41.50
C THR A 897 52.29 63.24 42.33
N ASN A 898 51.38 64.04 41.80
CA ASN A 898 50.79 65.16 42.53
C ASN A 898 49.83 64.63 43.62
N PRO A 899 49.66 65.36 44.73
CA PRO A 899 48.63 65.02 45.71
C PRO A 899 47.23 65.03 45.09
N THR A 900 46.36 64.14 45.57
CA THR A 900 44.93 64.11 45.24
C THR A 900 44.08 64.10 46.51
N ASN A 901 42.79 64.41 46.37
CA ASN A 901 41.83 64.37 47.47
C ASN A 901 41.12 63.02 47.51
N LEU A 902 40.89 62.50 48.71
CA LEU A 902 39.94 61.41 48.92
C LEU A 902 38.52 62.00 48.94
N SER A 903 37.63 61.45 48.14
CA SER A 903 36.19 61.64 48.31
C SER A 903 35.59 60.41 48.97
N PHE A 904 34.50 60.58 49.71
CA PHE A 904 33.84 59.46 50.36
C PHE A 904 32.32 59.62 50.34
N GLU A 905 31.65 58.49 50.34
CA GLU A 905 30.20 58.37 50.50
C GLU A 905 29.89 57.24 51.48
N VAL A 906 28.92 57.46 52.35
CA VAL A 906 28.45 56.44 53.29
C VAL A 906 27.12 55.90 52.77
N SER A 907 27.06 54.59 52.54
CA SER A 907 25.85 53.89 52.13
C SER A 907 25.67 52.64 52.97
N ALA A 908 24.52 52.55 53.66
CA ALA A 908 24.19 51.50 54.63
C ALA A 908 25.32 51.27 55.66
N ASN A 909 25.95 50.09 55.65
CA ASN A 909 27.05 49.72 56.55
C ASN A 909 28.43 49.77 55.86
N SER A 910 28.61 50.54 54.78
CA SER A 910 29.88 50.67 54.08
C SER A 910 30.26 52.13 53.81
N LEU A 911 31.55 52.40 53.92
CA LEU A 911 32.22 53.62 53.51
C LEU A 911 32.89 53.37 52.16
N LEU A 912 32.35 53.98 51.11
CA LEU A 912 33.00 54.01 49.80
C LEU A 912 33.98 55.19 49.78
N ILE A 913 35.27 54.91 49.61
CA ILE A 913 36.33 55.92 49.44
C ILE A 913 36.81 55.87 47.99
N ASN A 914 36.85 57.02 47.32
CA ASN A 914 37.31 57.16 45.93
C ASN A 914 38.45 58.18 45.84
N TRP A 915 39.31 57.99 44.84
CA TRP A 915 40.31 58.96 44.40
C TRP A 915 40.44 58.94 42.87
N SER A 916 41.16 59.90 42.30
CA SER A 916 41.30 60.01 40.84
C SER A 916 41.91 58.76 40.22
N SER A 917 41.36 58.31 39.08
CA SER A 917 41.73 57.05 38.43
C SER A 917 43.17 57.01 37.91
N ASP A 918 43.77 58.18 37.65
CA ASP A 918 45.18 58.35 37.29
C ASP A 918 46.14 58.13 38.48
N HIS A 919 45.63 57.91 39.70
CA HIS A 919 46.40 57.54 40.90
C HIS A 919 46.21 56.05 41.27
N THR A 920 45.68 55.23 40.35
CA THR A 920 45.65 53.77 40.50
C THR A 920 47.08 53.24 40.64
N GLY A 921 47.40 52.65 41.79
CA GLY A 921 48.77 52.32 42.20
C GLY A 921 49.13 52.82 43.59
N TRP A 922 48.49 53.91 44.05
CA TRP A 922 48.69 54.45 45.40
C TRP A 922 48.11 53.51 46.47
N ARG A 923 48.66 53.60 47.69
CA ARG A 923 48.22 52.80 48.84
C ARG A 923 47.24 53.58 49.69
N LEU A 924 46.02 53.07 49.87
CA LEU A 924 45.12 53.56 50.90
C LEU A 924 45.58 52.97 52.23
N GLN A 925 45.89 53.81 53.21
CA GLN A 925 46.23 53.40 54.56
C GLN A 925 45.13 53.78 55.53
N CYS A 926 44.98 52.99 56.59
CA CYS A 926 44.13 53.36 57.72
C CYS A 926 44.77 53.10 59.07
N GLN A 927 44.21 53.73 60.10
CA GLN A 927 44.56 53.57 61.51
C GLN A 927 43.30 53.77 62.38
N THR A 928 43.26 53.19 63.57
CA THR A 928 42.08 53.19 64.46
C THR A 928 42.40 53.77 65.84
N ASN A 929 42.76 55.05 65.91
CA ASN A 929 43.06 55.72 67.18
C ASN A 929 41.79 56.37 67.76
N ASN A 930 41.74 56.56 69.07
CA ASN A 930 40.72 57.40 69.68
C ASN A 930 40.89 58.86 69.21
N LEU A 931 39.79 59.60 69.02
CA LEU A 931 39.78 61.02 68.61
C LEU A 931 40.67 61.90 69.50
N ASP A 932 40.73 61.61 70.81
CA ASP A 932 41.56 62.37 71.76
C ASP A 932 43.08 62.12 71.59
N VAL A 933 43.45 61.00 70.96
CA VAL A 933 44.85 60.63 70.68
C VAL A 933 45.32 61.20 69.33
N GLY A 934 44.40 61.41 68.39
CA GLY A 934 44.69 61.96 67.06
C GLY A 934 45.48 61.02 66.14
N ILE A 935 46.15 61.59 65.15
CA ILE A 935 46.90 60.84 64.11
C ILE A 935 48.26 60.38 64.64
N GLY A 936 48.52 59.07 64.62
CA GLY A 936 49.79 58.45 65.05
C GLY A 936 50.63 57.92 63.89
N THR A 937 51.63 57.08 64.21
CA THR A 937 52.51 56.42 63.24
C THR A 937 52.08 55.00 62.86
N ASN A 938 51.01 54.47 63.48
CA ASN A 938 50.51 53.09 63.38
C ASN A 938 49.57 52.86 62.17
N TRP A 939 49.98 53.28 60.98
CA TRP A 939 49.22 53.10 59.75
C TRP A 939 49.39 51.71 59.16
N PHE A 940 48.31 51.14 58.62
CA PHE A 940 48.31 49.87 57.89
C PHE A 940 47.68 50.02 56.51
N ASP A 941 48.25 49.33 55.52
CA ASP A 941 47.76 49.32 54.15
C ASP A 941 46.42 48.57 54.06
N VAL A 942 45.44 49.16 53.36
CA VAL A 942 44.17 48.51 53.03
C VAL A 942 44.43 47.55 51.86
N ALA A 943 44.23 46.26 52.09
CA ALA A 943 44.50 45.22 51.09
C ALA A 943 43.74 45.46 49.77
N GLY A 944 44.45 45.34 48.65
CA GLY A 944 43.90 45.49 47.30
C GLY A 944 43.79 46.94 46.80
N SER A 945 44.14 47.95 47.61
CA SER A 945 43.98 49.36 47.20
C SER A 945 44.84 49.78 46.01
N THR A 946 45.97 49.10 45.75
CA THR A 946 46.95 49.50 44.72
C THR A 946 46.52 49.19 43.28
N ILE A 947 45.46 48.40 43.07
CA ILE A 947 44.98 48.00 41.73
C ILE A 947 43.66 48.67 41.35
N THR A 948 43.18 49.60 42.18
CA THR A 948 41.89 50.29 42.02
C THR A 948 42.05 51.77 42.39
N ASN A 949 41.02 52.57 42.11
CA ASN A 949 40.91 53.95 42.57
C ASN A 949 39.71 54.17 43.52
N GLN A 950 39.09 53.07 43.95
CA GLN A 950 37.94 53.06 44.85
C GLN A 950 37.96 51.85 45.78
N MET A 951 37.54 52.04 47.03
CA MET A 951 37.46 51.00 48.05
C MET A 951 36.14 51.11 48.82
N SER A 952 35.39 50.02 48.89
CA SER A 952 34.21 49.90 49.75
C SER A 952 34.61 49.17 51.03
N LEU A 953 34.56 49.88 52.17
CA LEU A 953 35.03 49.40 53.45
C LEU A 953 33.88 49.29 54.45
N PRO A 954 33.71 48.14 55.12
CA PRO A 954 32.62 47.98 56.08
C PRO A 954 32.81 48.91 57.29
N LEU A 955 31.74 49.60 57.67
CA LEU A 955 31.66 50.37 58.90
C LEU A 955 31.37 49.43 60.07
N ASN A 956 32.31 49.32 61.02
CA ASN A 956 32.15 48.55 62.24
C ASN A 956 32.08 49.50 63.45
N PRO A 957 30.91 49.66 64.11
CA PRO A 957 30.75 50.52 65.27
C PRO A 957 31.68 50.17 66.46
N GLY A 958 32.18 48.93 66.53
CA GLY A 958 33.09 48.48 67.58
C GLY A 958 34.53 48.97 67.43
N ASN A 959 34.92 49.50 66.26
CA ASN A 959 36.30 49.89 65.97
C ASN A 959 36.66 51.34 66.37
N GLY A 960 35.71 52.10 66.95
CA GLY A 960 35.91 53.50 67.29
C GLY A 960 36.12 54.39 66.05
N SER A 961 37.00 55.38 66.16
CA SER A 961 37.33 56.28 65.04
C SER A 961 38.41 55.67 64.14
N VAL A 962 38.16 55.68 62.83
CA VAL A 962 39.10 55.20 61.80
C VAL A 962 39.50 56.36 60.90
N PHE A 963 40.80 56.55 60.71
CA PHE A 963 41.36 57.57 59.82
C PHE A 963 41.91 56.92 58.56
N TYR A 964 41.73 57.58 57.41
CA TYR A 964 42.22 57.12 56.11
C TYR A 964 43.16 58.16 55.49
N ARG A 965 44.22 57.69 54.83
CA ARG A 965 45.08 58.54 54.00
C ARG A 965 45.51 57.79 52.74
N LEU A 966 45.79 58.53 51.68
CA LEU A 966 46.39 57.99 50.47
C LEU A 966 47.91 58.25 50.51
N LEU A 967 48.69 57.21 50.24
CA LEU A 967 50.15 57.25 50.23
C LEU A 967 50.67 56.96 48.82
N TYR A 968 51.49 57.86 48.29
CA TYR A 968 52.22 57.63 47.04
C TYR A 968 53.15 56.42 47.21
N PRO A 969 53.25 55.52 46.21
CA PRO A 969 54.04 54.29 46.29
C PRO A 969 55.43 54.44 46.89
#